data_AF-A0A2B4RC96-F1
#
_entry.id   AF-A0A2B4RC96-F1
#
_cell.length_a   1.000
_cell.length_b   1.000
_cell.length_c   1.000
_cell.angle_alpha   90.00
_cell.angle_beta   90.00
_cell.angle_gamma   90.00
#
_symmetry.space_group_name_H-M   'P 1'
#
loop_
_entity.id
_entity.type
_entity.pdbx_description
1 polymer ?
#
loop_
_entity_poly.entity_id
_entity_poly.type
_entity_poly.pdbx_seq_one_letter_code
_entity_poly.pdbx_strand_id
1 'polypeptide(L)'
;MSEMNSQTVLQLKALAKNLGLRGYSRLRKAELIEMIEESTNDDVRRTSKDDVQRPIDLISFGGEVLKPMNVVVEERVGGALLDEPIPENEVVNKQKIILKPTKYTKPTKATKKTKKIDKTVEWGKQKVEDWGKWLKEKNIKVLFVLRCNMSKTNPAEDEVKLDLAYFLSPVEAIFQETDREDVYQTCVEKMIESLETFIRNGSNWVVDSVAGLDLHTVEYNPLKGSSYIKLPPDIAKKNAIVNMKNEDDQCFKWCVTRALNPVGKNHADRVTKILKEHAKKLVWTGIEFPMEVKDIHRFEKMNPGITVNVYMYDYELKTLRVSKFKISNTHIDLLFITEGEKTHYCLIKSMSRLISSQLSKAKNKKYICRRCLNYFGTQKLLDIHSELCEKHEAVREKVPQPETSIIFKNYYKKVDVPFVIYADFESIIKPLHSSQPYPEKCYTEKKQLHIPVSFCYYIKCSFDDTHSKKVVYTAKSEDEDLAQIFVNMLEKEVKAIHKDYPPKKMIFTNNDVEIFKNATCCWLCEKEFTEKDKKVRDHCHYTGKFRGAAHNSCNLKNRRPRFTPVIFHNLANYDAHLFIKNLGVTEGDIDCIPNNEEKYISFTKKIVVDTFFDEKKNENVDVKRELRFIDSFKFMASKLEDLVKNLVKKDNTLENTGKYHTGEKLELLKRKGEFPYEWFDSYHKLDETELPPSEKWFSSLSGHGITEEGSCHSHKVWKTFEMKTFRDYLKLYNESDVLLLADVFEKFRKVCKKKTSKG
;
A
#
# COMPACT_ATOMS: atom_id res chain seq x y z
N MET A 1 32.34 37.36 2.83
CA MET A 1 32.63 36.99 4.23
C MET A 1 31.47 37.10 5.23
N SER A 2 30.81 38.24 5.49
CA SER A 2 29.81 38.32 6.60
C SER A 2 28.49 37.56 6.34
N GLU A 3 28.11 37.38 5.08
CA GLU A 3 26.84 36.70 4.70
C GLU A 3 26.95 35.17 4.58
N MET A 4 28.12 34.61 4.28
CA MET A 4 28.33 33.16 4.19
C MET A 4 28.56 32.50 5.56
N ASN A 5 29.14 33.25 6.50
CA ASN A 5 29.35 32.76 7.86
C ASN A 5 28.05 32.57 8.65
N SER A 6 26.94 33.20 8.25
CA SER A 6 25.62 32.99 8.87
C SER A 6 24.87 31.77 8.32
N GLN A 7 25.31 31.18 7.19
CA GLN A 7 24.64 30.03 6.57
C GLN A 7 24.97 28.70 7.24
N THR A 8 24.04 27.75 7.21
CA THR A 8 24.25 26.39 7.72
C THR A 8 25.13 25.57 6.77
N VAL A 9 25.77 24.51 7.27
CA VAL A 9 26.58 23.59 6.44
C VAL A 9 25.75 22.99 5.29
N LEU A 10 24.47 22.71 5.54
CA LEU A 10 23.54 22.20 4.53
C LEU A 10 23.27 23.22 3.42
N GLN A 11 23.09 24.49 3.77
CA GLN A 11 22.91 25.59 2.81
C GLN A 11 24.19 25.82 1.97
N LEU A 12 25.36 25.80 2.60
CA LEU A 12 26.64 25.94 1.91
C LEU A 12 26.92 24.76 0.95
N LYS A 13 26.57 23.53 1.35
CA LYS A 13 26.65 22.35 0.46
C LYS A 13 25.69 22.45 -0.72
N ALA A 14 24.46 22.94 -0.49
CA ALA A 14 23.52 23.21 -1.57
C ALA A 14 24.03 24.30 -2.52
N LEU A 15 24.69 25.34 -1.99
CA LEU A 15 25.30 26.40 -2.78
C LEU A 15 26.46 25.86 -3.63
N ALA A 16 27.37 25.07 -3.04
CA ALA A 16 28.46 24.41 -3.77
C ALA A 16 27.95 23.46 -4.86
N LYS A 17 26.83 22.75 -4.59
CA LYS A 17 26.13 21.91 -5.59
C LYS A 17 25.61 22.73 -6.76
N ASN A 18 24.98 23.87 -6.48
CA ASN A 18 24.46 24.77 -7.50
C ASN A 18 25.56 25.42 -8.35
N LEU A 19 26.73 25.69 -7.73
CA LEU A 19 27.93 26.19 -8.41
C LEU A 19 28.69 25.09 -9.18
N GLY A 20 28.26 23.82 -9.09
CA GLY A 20 28.86 22.71 -9.81
C GLY A 20 30.22 22.25 -9.27
N LEU A 21 30.57 22.66 -8.05
CA LEU A 21 31.83 22.30 -7.41
C LEU A 21 31.82 20.83 -6.99
N ARG A 22 32.98 20.16 -6.99
CA ARG A 22 33.11 18.74 -6.60
C ARG A 22 33.89 18.64 -5.29
N GLY A 23 33.64 17.59 -4.50
CA GLY A 23 34.38 17.33 -3.24
C GLY A 23 33.89 18.08 -1.99
N TYR A 24 32.84 18.91 -2.10
CA TYR A 24 32.32 19.72 -0.98
C TYR A 24 31.59 18.94 0.12
N SER A 25 31.25 17.67 -0.12
CA SER A 25 30.36 16.88 0.74
C SER A 25 30.97 16.55 2.12
N ARG A 26 32.31 16.49 2.22
CA ARG A 26 33.05 16.20 3.47
C ARG A 26 33.70 17.42 4.11
N LEU A 27 33.64 18.58 3.45
CA LEU A 27 34.24 19.79 3.95
C LEU A 27 33.47 20.32 5.16
N ARG A 28 34.21 20.78 6.17
CA ARG A 28 33.66 21.52 7.30
C ARG A 28 33.29 22.93 6.85
N LYS A 29 32.48 23.63 7.64
CA LYS A 29 31.91 24.93 7.26
C LYS A 29 32.97 25.93 6.74
N ALA A 30 34.12 26.02 7.39
CA ALA A 30 35.21 26.90 6.98
C ALA A 30 35.80 26.50 5.61
N GLU A 31 36.11 25.22 5.42
CA GLU A 31 36.64 24.66 4.17
C GLU A 31 35.62 24.78 3.01
N LEU A 32 34.31 24.67 3.31
CA LEU A 32 33.23 24.90 2.34
C LEU A 32 33.14 26.35 1.88
N ILE A 33 33.30 27.28 2.82
CA ILE A 33 33.30 28.72 2.51
C ILE A 33 34.52 29.04 1.65
N GLU A 34 35.69 28.54 2.02
CA GLU A 34 36.95 28.72 1.28
C GLU A 34 36.85 28.14 -0.15
N MET A 35 36.36 26.92 -0.31
CA MET A 35 36.20 26.29 -1.63
C MET A 35 35.20 27.04 -2.54
N ILE A 36 34.13 27.60 -1.95
CA ILE A 36 33.17 28.43 -2.68
C ILE A 36 33.83 29.76 -3.07
N GLU A 37 34.56 30.40 -2.16
CA GLU A 37 35.27 31.66 -2.42
C GLU A 37 36.39 31.50 -3.48
N GLU A 38 37.17 30.42 -3.42
CA GLU A 38 38.19 30.08 -4.42
C GLU A 38 37.57 29.89 -5.81
N SER A 39 36.43 29.19 -5.90
CA SER A 39 35.74 29.00 -7.17
C SER A 39 35.20 30.28 -7.80
N THR A 40 34.89 31.29 -6.97
CA THR A 40 34.47 32.62 -7.45
C THR A 40 35.65 33.52 -7.81
N ASN A 41 36.85 33.23 -7.30
CA ASN A 41 38.08 33.95 -7.62
C ASN A 41 38.83 33.38 -8.84
N ASP A 42 38.58 32.11 -9.21
CA ASP A 42 39.22 31.45 -10.36
C ASP A 42 38.78 31.96 -11.74
N ASP A 43 37.66 32.69 -11.83
CA ASP A 43 37.31 33.45 -13.05
C ASP A 43 38.25 34.65 -13.29
N VAL A 44 39.12 34.99 -12.32
CA VAL A 44 40.07 36.12 -12.41
C VAL A 44 41.52 35.68 -12.68
N ARG A 45 41.87 34.39 -12.58
CA ARG A 45 43.28 33.92 -12.58
C ARG A 45 43.68 32.87 -13.64
N ARG A 46 42.91 32.69 -14.72
CA ARG A 46 43.38 31.91 -15.89
C ARG A 46 44.41 32.67 -16.73
N THR A 47 45.61 32.83 -16.21
CA THR A 47 46.85 32.98 -17.00
C THR A 47 47.99 32.22 -16.33
N SER A 48 48.63 31.33 -17.11
CA SER A 48 49.94 30.66 -16.93
C SER A 48 49.99 29.25 -16.29
N LYS A 49 50.27 28.26 -17.17
CA LYS A 49 51.35 27.22 -17.19
C LYS A 49 51.58 26.33 -15.95
N ASP A 50 52.11 25.10 -16.02
CA ASP A 50 52.44 24.05 -17.01
C ASP A 50 52.85 22.80 -16.15
N ASP A 51 52.69 21.60 -16.71
CA ASP A 51 53.37 20.29 -16.50
C ASP A 51 54.09 19.91 -15.18
N VAL A 52 53.97 18.63 -14.76
CA VAL A 52 55.08 17.64 -14.69
C VAL A 52 54.59 16.20 -14.37
N GLN A 53 55.29 15.27 -15.03
CA GLN A 53 55.30 13.80 -15.14
C GLN A 53 55.14 12.90 -13.87
N ARG A 54 54.78 11.63 -14.19
CA ARG A 54 54.64 10.38 -13.37
C ARG A 54 55.99 9.89 -12.77
N PRO A 55 56.02 8.81 -11.94
CA PRO A 55 56.13 7.45 -12.51
C PRO A 55 55.39 6.31 -11.77
N ILE A 56 55.35 5.18 -12.48
CA ILE A 56 54.73 3.87 -12.25
C ILE A 56 55.75 2.95 -11.56
N ASP A 57 55.27 1.98 -10.76
CA ASP A 57 55.99 0.71 -10.56
C ASP A 57 55.04 -0.50 -10.62
N LEU A 58 55.56 -1.54 -11.30
CA LEU A 58 54.97 -2.86 -11.56
C LEU A 58 55.10 -3.79 -10.33
N ILE A 59 54.23 -4.83 -10.25
CA ILE A 59 54.62 -6.27 -10.26
C ILE A 59 53.37 -7.18 -10.13
N SER A 60 53.47 -8.31 -10.85
CA SER A 60 52.58 -9.43 -11.25
C SER A 60 52.00 -10.34 -10.15
N PHE A 61 50.71 -10.74 -10.28
CA PHE A 61 50.10 -12.04 -10.69
C PHE A 61 50.39 -13.31 -9.87
N GLY A 62 49.30 -13.94 -9.40
CA GLY A 62 49.18 -15.35 -9.05
C GLY A 62 47.69 -15.71 -8.98
N GLY A 63 47.21 -16.51 -9.93
CA GLY A 63 45.80 -16.88 -10.07
C GLY A 63 45.48 -18.27 -9.54
N GLU A 64 44.19 -18.55 -9.37
CA GLU A 64 43.63 -19.89 -9.51
C GLU A 64 42.18 -19.81 -9.99
N VAL A 65 41.87 -20.66 -10.98
CA VAL A 65 40.59 -20.75 -11.69
C VAL A 65 39.79 -21.88 -11.05
N LEU A 66 38.55 -21.63 -10.65
CA LEU A 66 37.56 -22.68 -10.37
C LEU A 66 36.31 -22.50 -11.25
N LYS A 67 35.91 -23.60 -11.86
CA LYS A 67 34.85 -23.78 -12.87
C LYS A 67 33.43 -23.59 -12.29
N PRO A 68 32.42 -23.29 -13.14
CA PRO A 68 31.09 -22.87 -12.72
C PRO A 68 30.24 -24.03 -12.22
N MET A 69 29.47 -23.79 -11.16
CA MET A 69 28.42 -24.68 -10.69
C MET A 69 27.07 -24.17 -11.21
N ASN A 70 26.41 -24.97 -12.03
CA ASN A 70 25.08 -24.68 -12.57
C ASN A 70 24.05 -24.62 -11.44
N VAL A 71 23.43 -23.46 -11.25
CA VAL A 71 22.22 -23.32 -10.42
C VAL A 71 21.08 -22.89 -11.33
N VAL A 72 20.09 -23.77 -11.44
CA VAL A 72 18.80 -23.51 -12.09
C VAL A 72 18.03 -22.54 -11.19
N VAL A 73 17.72 -21.36 -11.72
CA VAL A 73 16.90 -20.34 -11.05
C VAL A 73 15.44 -20.63 -11.36
N GLU A 74 14.69 -21.15 -10.39
CA GLU A 74 13.22 -21.08 -10.41
C GLU A 74 12.80 -19.67 -9.98
N GLU A 75 12.20 -18.92 -10.91
CA GLU A 75 11.57 -17.63 -10.65
C GLU A 75 10.38 -17.79 -9.69
N ARG A 76 10.57 -17.45 -8.41
CA ARG A 76 9.44 -17.23 -7.49
C ARG A 76 8.83 -15.86 -7.75
N VAL A 77 7.75 -15.86 -8.52
CA VAL A 77 6.81 -14.74 -8.64
C VAL A 77 6.22 -14.42 -7.26
N GLY A 78 6.31 -13.16 -6.84
CA GLY A 78 5.88 -12.67 -5.53
C GLY A 78 4.46 -13.11 -5.16
N GLY A 79 4.36 -13.97 -4.14
CA GLY A 79 3.12 -14.34 -3.47
C GLY A 79 2.82 -13.40 -2.31
N ALA A 80 1.54 -13.09 -2.11
CA ALA A 80 1.05 -12.38 -0.94
C ALA A 80 1.34 -13.21 0.33
N LEU A 81 1.79 -12.52 1.39
CA LEU A 81 2.28 -13.01 2.67
C LEU A 81 1.23 -13.73 3.57
N LEU A 82 0.32 -14.52 3.00
CA LEU A 82 -0.76 -15.20 3.74
C LEU A 82 -0.93 -16.70 3.45
N ASP A 83 -0.06 -17.34 2.66
CA ASP A 83 -0.35 -18.68 2.09
C ASP A 83 0.75 -19.75 2.28
N GLU A 84 1.38 -19.92 3.45
CA GLU A 84 2.20 -21.13 3.71
C GLU A 84 1.83 -21.86 5.03
N PRO A 85 1.59 -23.19 5.01
CA PRO A 85 1.40 -24.01 6.21
C PRO A 85 2.74 -24.54 6.75
N ILE A 86 2.86 -24.59 8.08
CA ILE A 86 3.98 -25.17 8.82
C ILE A 86 3.90 -26.71 8.74
N PRO A 87 4.98 -27.44 8.38
CA PRO A 87 5.02 -28.90 8.49
C PRO A 87 5.17 -29.35 9.95
N GLU A 88 4.38 -30.35 10.34
CA GLU A 88 4.50 -31.12 11.59
C GLU A 88 5.68 -32.10 11.53
N ASN A 89 6.18 -32.47 12.73
CA ASN A 89 6.99 -33.63 13.16
C ASN A 89 8.27 -33.18 13.90
N GLU A 90 8.74 -33.76 15.01
CA GLU A 90 8.35 -34.89 15.87
C GLU A 90 9.12 -34.73 17.21
N VAL A 91 8.58 -35.25 18.31
CA VAL A 91 9.02 -35.08 19.71
C VAL A 91 10.08 -36.12 20.12
N VAL A 92 11.14 -35.75 20.88
CA VAL A 92 11.74 -36.63 21.93
C VAL A 92 12.35 -35.86 23.13
N ASN A 93 11.65 -36.00 24.27
CA ASN A 93 12.04 -36.20 25.70
C ASN A 93 13.29 -35.60 26.40
N LYS A 94 12.97 -34.86 27.49
CA LYS A 94 13.43 -34.93 28.91
C LYS A 94 14.89 -34.57 29.30
N GLN A 95 15.02 -33.52 30.13
CA GLN A 95 15.61 -33.57 31.49
C GLN A 95 15.25 -32.32 32.32
N LYS A 96 15.47 -32.35 33.65
CA LYS A 96 14.60 -31.84 34.72
C LYS A 96 15.38 -30.94 35.73
N ILE A 97 14.73 -29.88 36.25
CA ILE A 97 14.93 -29.10 37.53
C ILE A 97 16.21 -28.17 37.57
N ILE A 98 16.31 -26.94 38.14
CA ILE A 98 15.73 -26.24 39.33
C ILE A 98 15.75 -24.68 39.19
N LEU A 99 14.73 -24.02 39.77
CA LEU A 99 14.45 -22.57 39.89
C LEU A 99 15.52 -21.71 40.60
N LYS A 100 15.67 -20.42 40.21
CA LYS A 100 15.25 -19.22 41.00
C LYS A 100 15.59 -17.87 40.32
N PRO A 101 14.90 -16.76 40.69
CA PRO A 101 14.68 -15.60 39.83
C PRO A 101 15.77 -14.52 39.95
N THR A 102 16.13 -13.89 38.84
CA THR A 102 16.91 -12.65 38.85
C THR A 102 16.14 -11.50 38.21
N LYS A 103 15.68 -10.63 39.12
CA LYS A 103 15.35 -9.20 39.00
C LYS A 103 15.23 -8.61 37.59
N TYR A 104 14.03 -8.10 37.34
CA TYR A 104 13.69 -7.18 36.26
C TYR A 104 14.62 -5.96 36.25
N THR A 105 15.44 -5.82 35.20
CA THR A 105 16.12 -4.57 34.85
C THR A 105 15.51 -4.01 33.57
N LYS A 106 14.93 -2.80 33.68
CA LYS A 106 14.39 -1.98 32.59
C LYS A 106 15.39 -1.79 31.42
N PRO A 107 14.89 -1.52 30.19
CA PRO A 107 15.62 -1.74 28.95
C PRO A 107 16.66 -0.65 28.68
N THR A 108 17.92 -0.94 28.99
CA THR A 108 19.10 -0.18 28.53
C THR A 108 19.71 -0.76 27.25
N LYS A 109 19.05 -1.73 26.59
CA LYS A 109 19.59 -2.48 25.45
C LYS A 109 19.22 -1.95 24.05
N ALA A 110 18.26 -1.03 23.90
CA ALA A 110 17.82 -0.56 22.59
C ALA A 110 18.86 0.34 21.87
N THR A 111 19.61 1.16 22.61
CA THR A 111 20.59 2.12 22.05
C THR A 111 21.94 1.50 21.66
N LYS A 112 22.21 0.24 22.06
CA LYS A 112 23.45 -0.48 21.69
C LYS A 112 23.34 -1.26 20.37
N LYS A 113 22.13 -1.56 19.87
CA LYS A 113 21.90 -2.35 18.65
C LYS A 113 21.83 -1.51 17.36
N THR A 114 21.26 -0.29 17.39
CA THR A 114 21.29 0.67 16.26
C THR A 114 22.71 1.10 15.89
N LYS A 115 23.58 1.35 16.88
CA LYS A 115 25.01 1.65 16.65
C LYS A 115 25.81 0.51 15.99
N LYS A 116 25.36 -0.74 16.07
CA LYS A 116 26.01 -1.88 15.38
C LYS A 116 25.61 -1.90 13.91
N ILE A 117 24.35 -1.62 13.58
CA ILE A 117 23.87 -1.53 12.20
C ILE A 117 24.54 -0.35 11.48
N ASP A 118 24.59 0.84 12.10
CA ASP A 118 25.31 2.00 11.53
C ASP A 118 26.78 1.69 11.27
N LYS A 119 27.46 0.99 12.20
CA LYS A 119 28.86 0.57 12.03
C LYS A 119 29.05 -0.47 10.93
N THR A 120 28.09 -1.38 10.74
CA THR A 120 28.15 -2.40 9.68
C THR A 120 27.87 -1.79 8.31
N VAL A 121 26.97 -0.82 8.23
CA VAL A 121 26.72 -0.02 7.02
C VAL A 121 27.93 0.87 6.69
N GLU A 122 28.55 1.49 7.70
CA GLU A 122 29.78 2.31 7.52
C GLU A 122 31.01 1.44 7.14
N TRP A 123 31.09 0.21 7.65
CA TRP A 123 32.11 -0.76 7.23
C TRP A 123 31.88 -1.25 5.79
N GLY A 124 30.63 -1.53 5.40
CA GLY A 124 30.25 -1.81 4.01
C GLY A 124 30.62 -0.65 3.08
N LYS A 125 30.38 0.59 3.52
CA LYS A 125 30.76 1.82 2.82
C LYS A 125 32.27 1.96 2.61
N GLN A 126 33.09 1.67 3.63
CA GLN A 126 34.56 1.67 3.48
C GLN A 126 35.07 0.57 2.54
N LYS A 127 34.41 -0.58 2.49
CA LYS A 127 34.76 -1.68 1.58
C LYS A 127 34.35 -1.42 0.13
N VAL A 128 33.29 -0.62 -0.09
CA VAL A 128 32.82 -0.20 -1.42
C VAL A 128 33.71 0.88 -2.04
N GLU A 129 34.35 1.75 -1.25
CA GLU A 129 35.36 2.71 -1.75
C GLU A 129 36.56 1.99 -2.41
N ASP A 130 36.97 0.82 -1.91
CA ASP A 130 38.04 -0.01 -2.50
C ASP A 130 37.67 -0.63 -3.87
N TRP A 131 36.37 -0.80 -4.16
CA TRP A 131 35.88 -1.44 -5.40
C TRP A 131 35.86 -0.49 -6.62
N GLY A 132 36.06 0.81 -6.38
CA GLY A 132 36.14 1.83 -7.42
C GLY A 132 37.26 1.60 -8.45
N LYS A 133 38.23 0.71 -8.18
CA LYS A 133 39.29 0.33 -9.13
C LYS A 133 38.84 -0.66 -10.21
N TRP A 134 37.97 -1.64 -9.89
CA TRP A 134 37.56 -2.70 -10.83
C TRP A 134 36.39 -2.26 -11.75
N LEU A 135 35.56 -1.33 -11.27
CA LEU A 135 34.43 -0.76 -12.01
C LEU A 135 34.85 0.35 -13.01
N LYS A 136 36.15 0.59 -13.22
CA LYS A 136 36.66 1.67 -14.10
C LYS A 136 36.57 1.35 -15.60
N GLU A 137 36.40 0.09 -15.97
CA GLU A 137 36.73 -0.36 -17.35
C GLU A 137 35.53 -0.81 -18.20
N LYS A 138 34.29 -0.90 -17.66
CA LYS A 138 33.13 -1.40 -18.43
C LYS A 138 31.81 -0.69 -18.12
N ASN A 139 30.93 -0.57 -19.13
CA ASN A 139 29.52 -0.21 -18.95
C ASN A 139 28.78 -1.39 -18.33
N ILE A 140 28.23 -1.22 -17.13
CA ILE A 140 27.64 -2.32 -16.36
C ILE A 140 26.33 -1.88 -15.71
N LYS A 141 25.38 -2.80 -15.58
CA LYS A 141 24.28 -2.69 -14.63
C LYS A 141 24.69 -3.33 -13.32
N VAL A 142 24.41 -2.65 -12.21
CA VAL A 142 24.68 -3.11 -10.86
C VAL A 142 23.39 -3.33 -10.09
N LEU A 143 23.39 -4.34 -9.23
CA LEU A 143 22.34 -4.63 -8.26
C LEU A 143 23.01 -5.04 -6.96
N PHE A 144 22.66 -4.38 -5.86
CA PHE A 144 23.09 -4.76 -4.53
C PHE A 144 22.03 -5.64 -3.86
N VAL A 145 22.48 -6.69 -3.19
CA VAL A 145 21.62 -7.59 -2.39
C VAL A 145 22.20 -7.66 -0.99
N LEU A 146 21.58 -6.93 -0.06
CA LEU A 146 21.92 -6.98 1.35
C LEU A 146 21.31 -8.23 1.99
N ARG A 147 22.16 -9.08 2.56
CA ARG A 147 21.78 -10.29 3.29
C ARG A 147 21.86 -10.03 4.79
N CYS A 148 20.75 -10.17 5.50
CA CYS A 148 20.69 -10.03 6.95
C CYS A 148 20.14 -11.29 7.60
N ASN A 149 20.81 -11.75 8.66
CA ASN A 149 20.24 -12.71 9.58
C ASN A 149 19.20 -11.99 10.45
N MET A 150 17.97 -12.44 10.34
CA MET A 150 16.83 -11.93 11.09
C MET A 150 16.54 -12.91 12.22
N SER A 151 16.33 -12.38 13.42
CA SER A 151 15.91 -13.14 14.59
C SER A 151 14.45 -12.84 14.91
N LYS A 152 13.69 -13.86 15.26
CA LYS A 152 12.35 -13.74 15.82
C LYS A 152 12.32 -14.52 17.12
N THR A 153 12.15 -13.81 18.22
CA THR A 153 12.02 -14.42 19.55
C THR A 153 10.55 -14.70 19.81
N ASN A 154 10.20 -15.96 20.07
CA ASN A 154 8.86 -16.31 20.55
C ASN A 154 8.81 -16.09 22.08
N PRO A 155 8.02 -15.14 22.61
CA PRO A 155 7.99 -14.85 24.04
C PRO A 155 7.50 -16.03 24.90
N ALA A 156 6.82 -17.00 24.29
CA ALA A 156 6.24 -18.15 24.98
C ALA A 156 7.21 -19.35 25.12
N GLU A 157 8.20 -19.46 24.23
CA GLU A 157 9.04 -20.66 24.12
C GLU A 157 10.54 -20.37 24.31
N ASP A 158 10.93 -19.10 24.48
CA ASP A 158 12.33 -18.60 24.52
C ASP A 158 13.18 -19.04 23.31
N GLU A 159 12.52 -19.56 22.27
CA GLU A 159 13.16 -20.05 21.06
C GLU A 159 13.40 -18.87 20.09
N VAL A 160 14.65 -18.74 19.65
CA VAL A 160 15.07 -17.71 18.68
C VAL A 160 15.11 -18.35 17.32
N LYS A 161 14.10 -18.07 16.49
CA LYS A 161 14.14 -18.45 15.08
C LYS A 161 15.06 -17.50 14.33
N LEU A 162 16.07 -18.03 13.64
CA LEU A 162 16.95 -17.30 12.74
C LEU A 162 16.57 -17.62 11.29
N ASP A 163 16.29 -16.60 10.48
CA ASP A 163 16.10 -16.72 9.04
C ASP A 163 16.97 -15.70 8.30
N LEU A 164 17.46 -16.08 7.11
CA LEU A 164 18.23 -15.20 6.25
C LEU A 164 17.28 -14.42 5.32
N ALA A 165 17.28 -13.09 5.43
CA ALA A 165 16.50 -12.20 4.58
C ALA A 165 17.38 -11.45 3.57
N TYR A 166 16.81 -11.16 2.40
CA TYR A 166 17.47 -10.50 1.28
C TYR A 166 16.77 -9.19 0.95
N PHE A 167 17.52 -8.09 0.87
CA PHE A 167 17.03 -6.76 0.56
C PHE A 167 17.75 -6.22 -0.67
N LEU A 168 16.99 -5.94 -1.73
CA LEU A 168 17.53 -5.59 -3.04
C LEU A 168 17.54 -4.08 -3.25
N SER A 169 18.59 -3.57 -3.90
CA SER A 169 18.60 -2.22 -4.45
C SER A 169 17.86 -2.15 -5.80
N PRO A 170 17.61 -0.94 -6.33
CA PRO A 170 17.30 -0.77 -7.74
C PRO A 170 18.45 -1.25 -8.62
N VAL A 171 18.14 -1.69 -9.84
CA VAL A 171 19.15 -2.00 -10.84
C VAL A 171 19.58 -0.71 -11.53
N GLU A 172 20.83 -0.31 -11.33
CA GLU A 172 21.37 0.96 -11.83
C GLU A 172 22.45 0.74 -12.89
N ALA A 173 22.45 1.55 -13.94
CA ALA A 173 23.49 1.50 -14.97
C ALA A 173 24.64 2.45 -14.61
N ILE A 174 25.84 1.91 -14.42
CA ILE A 174 27.06 2.68 -14.15
C ILE A 174 27.81 2.92 -15.46
N PHE A 175 28.06 4.19 -15.74
CA PHE A 175 28.92 4.67 -16.83
C PHE A 175 30.18 5.34 -16.24
N GLN A 176 31.17 5.62 -17.08
CA GLN A 176 32.36 6.36 -16.64
C GLN A 176 32.02 7.74 -16.04
N GLU A 177 30.95 8.37 -16.53
CA GLU A 177 30.52 9.72 -16.13
C GLU A 177 29.48 9.74 -15.00
N THR A 178 28.94 8.59 -14.58
CA THR A 178 27.91 8.52 -13.54
C THR A 178 28.47 8.97 -12.19
N ASP A 179 27.74 9.83 -11.46
CA ASP A 179 28.06 10.14 -10.07
C ASP A 179 27.75 8.90 -9.21
N ARG A 180 28.80 8.17 -8.88
CA ARG A 180 28.73 6.87 -8.21
C ARG A 180 28.29 7.00 -6.76
N GLU A 181 28.57 8.14 -6.14
CA GLU A 181 28.17 8.40 -4.76
C GLU A 181 26.66 8.57 -4.67
N ASP A 182 26.07 9.32 -5.60
CA ASP A 182 24.61 9.50 -5.70
C ASP A 182 23.90 8.15 -5.98
N VAL A 183 24.44 7.33 -6.89
CA VAL A 183 23.89 6.00 -7.19
C VAL A 183 23.99 5.06 -5.99
N TYR A 184 25.14 5.05 -5.31
CA TYR A 184 25.35 4.27 -4.10
C TYR A 184 24.38 4.68 -3.00
N GLN A 185 24.26 5.98 -2.74
CA GLN A 185 23.36 6.52 -1.73
C GLN A 185 21.91 6.13 -2.01
N THR A 186 21.47 6.26 -3.26
CA THR A 186 20.12 5.83 -3.68
C THR A 186 19.90 4.33 -3.46
N CYS A 187 20.88 3.49 -3.79
CA CYS A 187 20.79 2.05 -3.58
C CYS A 187 20.71 1.67 -2.09
N VAL A 188 21.52 2.33 -1.26
CA VAL A 188 21.55 2.12 0.20
C VAL A 188 20.26 2.56 0.85
N GLU A 189 19.78 3.77 0.55
CA GLU A 189 18.50 4.28 1.06
C GLU A 189 17.37 3.30 0.76
N LYS A 190 17.33 2.76 -0.47
CA LYS A 190 16.29 1.82 -0.84
C LYS A 190 16.35 0.49 -0.08
N MET A 191 17.55 -0.04 0.15
CA MET A 191 17.74 -1.27 0.93
C MET A 191 17.36 -1.04 2.40
N ILE A 192 17.70 0.12 2.97
CA ILE A 192 17.33 0.50 4.34
C ILE A 192 15.80 0.63 4.46
N GLU A 193 15.14 1.35 3.55
CA GLU A 193 13.67 1.45 3.53
C GLU A 193 13.00 0.07 3.48
N SER A 194 13.56 -0.84 2.69
CA SER A 194 13.05 -2.21 2.52
C SER A 194 13.24 -3.02 3.80
N LEU A 195 14.37 -2.86 4.48
CA LEU A 195 14.67 -3.46 5.77
C LEU A 195 13.74 -2.93 6.87
N GLU A 196 13.56 -1.60 6.95
CA GLU A 196 12.65 -0.96 7.90
C GLU A 196 11.20 -1.40 7.68
N THR A 197 10.77 -1.47 6.42
CA THR A 197 9.43 -1.96 6.06
C THR A 197 9.26 -3.42 6.46
N PHE A 198 10.29 -4.25 6.30
CA PHE A 198 10.26 -5.65 6.73
C PHE A 198 10.18 -5.77 8.25
N ILE A 199 10.92 -4.97 9.01
CA ILE A 199 10.84 -4.94 10.48
C ILE A 199 9.46 -4.46 10.94
N ARG A 200 8.90 -3.44 10.28
CA ARG A 200 7.59 -2.87 10.63
C ARG A 200 6.43 -3.82 10.33
N ASN A 201 6.50 -4.52 9.20
CA ASN A 201 5.40 -5.37 8.73
C ASN A 201 5.57 -6.85 9.13
N GLY A 202 6.79 -7.30 9.38
CA GLY A 202 7.11 -8.65 9.81
C GLY A 202 6.94 -8.79 11.31
N SER A 203 5.88 -9.46 11.76
CA SER A 203 5.58 -9.63 13.18
C SER A 203 6.77 -10.18 13.97
N ASN A 204 7.36 -9.32 14.82
CA ASN A 204 8.47 -9.59 15.75
C ASN A 204 9.82 -9.97 15.13
N TRP A 205 10.07 -9.63 13.86
CA TRP A 205 11.39 -9.81 13.26
C TRP A 205 12.33 -8.67 13.62
N VAL A 206 13.51 -8.99 14.14
CA VAL A 206 14.57 -8.04 14.50
C VAL A 206 15.86 -8.43 13.81
N VAL A 207 16.60 -7.47 13.29
CA VAL A 207 17.93 -7.70 12.72
C VAL A 207 18.85 -8.23 13.81
N ASP A 208 19.39 -9.43 13.61
CA ASP A 208 20.40 -10.01 14.47
C ASP A 208 21.80 -9.59 14.02
N SER A 209 22.12 -9.85 12.75
CA SER A 209 23.42 -9.57 12.15
C SER A 209 23.30 -9.39 10.64
N VAL A 210 24.24 -8.67 10.03
CA VAL A 210 24.37 -8.61 8.57
C VAL A 210 25.22 -9.80 8.13
N ALA A 211 24.65 -10.66 7.29
CA ALA A 211 25.31 -11.83 6.74
C ALA A 211 26.25 -11.47 5.59
N GLY A 212 25.92 -10.44 4.80
CA GLY A 212 26.77 -9.97 3.71
C GLY A 212 26.07 -8.98 2.79
N LEU A 213 26.81 -8.49 1.79
CA LEU A 213 26.29 -7.66 0.71
C LEU A 213 26.81 -8.26 -0.60
N ASP A 214 25.91 -8.71 -1.46
CA ASP A 214 26.27 -9.25 -2.76
C ASP A 214 26.11 -8.15 -3.83
N LEU A 215 27.06 -8.08 -4.76
CA LEU A 215 27.00 -7.19 -5.90
C LEU A 215 26.84 -8.04 -7.16
N HIS A 216 25.69 -7.89 -7.80
CA HIS A 216 25.41 -8.52 -9.09
C HIS A 216 25.72 -7.51 -10.19
N THR A 217 26.54 -7.92 -11.16
CA THR A 217 26.87 -7.10 -12.32
C THR A 217 26.45 -7.79 -13.61
N VAL A 218 25.93 -7.00 -14.54
CA VAL A 218 25.60 -7.46 -15.90
C VAL A 218 26.26 -6.50 -16.88
N GLU A 219 26.94 -7.04 -17.89
CA GLU A 219 27.51 -6.23 -18.96
C GLU A 219 26.37 -5.49 -19.69
N TYR A 220 26.47 -4.16 -19.74
CA TYR A 220 25.44 -3.33 -20.32
C TYR A 220 25.91 -2.79 -21.66
N ASN A 221 25.29 -3.28 -22.73
CA ASN A 221 25.45 -2.76 -24.07
C ASN A 221 24.37 -1.69 -24.33
N PRO A 222 24.70 -0.39 -24.20
CA PRO A 222 23.75 0.69 -24.47
C PRO A 222 23.30 0.65 -25.94
N LEU A 223 22.01 0.96 -26.14
CA LEU A 223 21.39 1.03 -27.45
C LEU A 223 21.96 2.22 -28.27
N LYS A 224 22.70 1.92 -29.35
CA LYS A 224 23.48 2.86 -30.18
C LYS A 224 22.88 3.05 -31.58
N GLY A 225 22.32 4.21 -31.90
CA GLY A 225 21.77 4.51 -33.23
C GLY A 225 22.84 4.69 -34.30
N SER A 226 23.07 3.67 -35.13
CA SER A 226 24.05 3.66 -36.22
C SER A 226 23.45 4.16 -37.55
N SER A 227 23.18 3.25 -38.47
CA SER A 227 22.80 3.53 -39.87
C SER A 227 21.30 3.44 -40.12
N TYR A 228 20.85 3.89 -41.30
CA TYR A 228 19.44 3.79 -41.73
C TYR A 228 18.85 2.37 -41.60
N ILE A 229 17.66 2.29 -41.01
CA ILE A 229 16.82 1.09 -40.94
C ILE A 229 15.48 1.39 -41.60
N LYS A 230 14.94 0.47 -42.40
CA LYS A 230 13.64 0.66 -43.04
C LYS A 230 12.53 0.57 -41.99
N LEU A 231 11.60 1.52 -42.00
CA LEU A 231 10.45 1.48 -41.08
C LEU A 231 9.55 0.27 -41.37
N PRO A 232 9.02 -0.40 -40.34
CA PRO A 232 7.93 -1.36 -40.48
C PRO A 232 6.76 -0.78 -41.28
N PRO A 233 6.12 -1.56 -42.17
CA PRO A 233 5.03 -1.09 -43.03
C PRO A 233 3.89 -0.41 -42.26
N ASP A 234 3.57 -0.90 -41.07
CA ASP A 234 2.42 -0.45 -40.27
C ASP A 234 2.60 0.98 -39.75
N ILE A 235 3.84 1.39 -39.45
CA ILE A 235 4.14 2.75 -38.99
C ILE A 235 4.53 3.66 -40.16
N ALA A 236 5.10 3.12 -41.24
CA ALA A 236 5.41 3.87 -42.44
C ALA A 236 4.15 4.44 -43.11
N LYS A 237 3.08 3.64 -43.23
CA LYS A 237 1.78 4.04 -43.81
C LYS A 237 1.13 5.23 -43.09
N LYS A 238 1.39 5.40 -41.79
CA LYS A 238 0.82 6.49 -40.97
C LYS A 238 1.38 7.86 -41.33
N ASN A 239 2.48 7.93 -42.09
CA ASN A 239 3.16 9.16 -42.47
C ASN A 239 3.42 10.06 -41.24
N ALA A 240 3.67 9.47 -40.07
CA ALA A 240 3.83 10.16 -38.77
C ALA A 240 5.30 10.32 -38.35
N ILE A 241 6.20 9.65 -39.08
CA ILE A 241 7.64 9.58 -38.80
C ILE A 241 8.40 10.15 -40.02
N VAL A 242 9.52 10.82 -39.77
CA VAL A 242 10.55 11.13 -40.76
C VAL A 242 11.74 10.23 -40.45
N ASN A 243 11.97 9.25 -41.32
CA ASN A 243 13.08 8.32 -41.21
C ASN A 243 14.24 8.86 -42.07
N MET A 244 15.29 9.36 -41.42
CA MET A 244 16.40 10.03 -42.10
C MET A 244 17.30 8.98 -42.78
N LYS A 245 17.46 9.07 -44.10
CA LYS A 245 18.39 8.22 -44.86
C LYS A 245 19.81 8.73 -44.68
N ASN A 246 20.53 8.14 -43.73
CA ASN A 246 21.94 8.43 -43.46
C ASN A 246 22.81 7.19 -43.73
N GLU A 247 24.00 7.44 -44.27
CA GLU A 247 25.06 6.43 -44.49
C GLU A 247 26.13 6.50 -43.38
N ASP A 248 26.05 7.48 -42.49
CA ASP A 248 26.90 7.68 -41.31
C ASP A 248 26.25 7.14 -40.03
N ASP A 249 26.92 7.27 -38.88
CA ASP A 249 26.39 6.93 -37.56
C ASP A 249 25.72 8.14 -36.84
N GLN A 250 25.29 9.17 -37.59
CA GLN A 250 24.81 10.44 -37.03
C GLN A 250 23.28 10.60 -37.11
N CYS A 251 22.51 9.50 -37.12
CA CYS A 251 21.05 9.54 -37.27
C CYS A 251 20.34 10.44 -36.23
N PHE A 252 20.82 10.47 -34.98
CA PHE A 252 20.31 11.38 -33.94
C PHE A 252 20.46 12.86 -34.34
N LYS A 253 21.66 13.26 -34.78
CA LYS A 253 21.97 14.62 -35.22
C LYS A 253 21.06 15.06 -36.35
N TRP A 254 20.85 14.19 -37.33
CA TRP A 254 19.99 14.47 -38.46
C TRP A 254 18.53 14.61 -38.05
N CYS A 255 18.04 13.75 -37.14
CA CYS A 255 16.67 13.84 -36.62
C CYS A 255 16.42 15.13 -35.83
N VAL A 256 17.32 15.47 -34.90
CA VAL A 256 17.21 16.70 -34.10
C VAL A 256 17.28 17.94 -34.98
N THR A 257 18.25 17.99 -35.90
CA THR A 257 18.39 19.14 -36.81
C THR A 257 17.14 19.30 -37.70
N ARG A 258 16.58 18.18 -38.17
CA ARG A 258 15.34 18.17 -38.98
C ARG A 258 14.11 18.59 -38.16
N ALA A 259 14.05 18.25 -36.87
CA ALA A 259 12.96 18.67 -35.99
C ALA A 259 12.91 20.19 -35.82
N LEU A 260 14.08 20.83 -35.67
CA LEU A 260 14.22 22.28 -35.56
C LEU A 260 14.04 23.00 -36.91
N ASN A 261 14.28 22.29 -38.02
CA ASN A 261 14.23 22.85 -39.37
C ASN A 261 13.31 22.00 -40.26
N PRO A 262 11.99 22.01 -40.01
CA PRO A 262 11.03 21.21 -40.74
C PRO A 262 10.95 21.67 -42.21
N VAL A 263 10.80 20.69 -43.11
CA VAL A 263 10.59 20.91 -44.54
C VAL A 263 9.28 20.25 -44.97
N GLY A 264 8.76 20.66 -46.13
CA GLY A 264 7.57 20.06 -46.73
C GLY A 264 7.71 18.55 -46.97
N LYS A 265 6.61 17.89 -47.37
CA LYS A 265 6.55 16.42 -47.51
C LYS A 265 7.59 15.83 -48.46
N ASN A 266 8.06 16.60 -49.44
CA ASN A 266 9.00 16.11 -50.45
C ASN A 266 10.44 16.12 -49.88
N HIS A 267 11.08 14.95 -49.89
CA HIS A 267 12.50 14.75 -49.54
C HIS A 267 12.91 15.09 -48.10
N ALA A 268 11.96 15.09 -47.16
CA ALA A 268 12.25 15.34 -45.74
C ALA A 268 13.23 14.33 -45.12
N ASP A 269 13.31 13.13 -45.69
CA ASP A 269 14.19 12.02 -45.34
C ASP A 269 15.66 12.21 -45.77
N ARG A 270 15.96 13.18 -46.65
CA ARG A 270 17.32 13.37 -47.20
C ARG A 270 18.17 14.28 -46.31
N VAL A 271 19.45 13.92 -46.18
CA VAL A 271 20.49 14.77 -45.57
C VAL A 271 21.04 15.74 -46.63
N THR A 272 20.45 16.93 -46.72
CA THR A 272 20.84 17.94 -47.71
C THR A 272 22.00 18.82 -47.23
N LYS A 273 22.67 19.53 -48.14
CA LYS A 273 23.70 20.53 -47.80
C LYS A 273 23.19 21.57 -46.79
N ILE A 274 21.96 22.06 -46.99
CA ILE A 274 21.30 23.02 -46.08
C ILE A 274 21.11 22.42 -44.68
N LEU A 275 20.70 21.15 -44.58
CA LEU A 275 20.54 20.49 -43.28
C LEU A 275 21.90 20.35 -42.57
N LYS A 276 22.98 20.07 -43.31
CA LYS A 276 24.34 20.02 -42.77
C LYS A 276 24.78 21.37 -42.20
N GLU A 277 24.46 22.48 -42.88
CA GLU A 277 24.72 23.83 -42.36
C GLU A 277 23.89 24.15 -41.11
N HIS A 278 22.62 23.76 -41.08
CA HIS A 278 21.79 23.93 -39.88
C HIS A 278 22.30 23.12 -38.70
N ALA A 279 22.85 21.93 -38.93
CA ALA A 279 23.41 21.11 -37.87
C ALA A 279 24.61 21.76 -37.19
N LYS A 280 25.36 22.64 -37.88
CA LYS A 280 26.49 23.40 -37.31
C LYS A 280 26.05 24.45 -36.28
N LYS A 281 24.77 24.85 -36.27
CA LYS A 281 24.22 25.81 -35.29
C LYS A 281 24.01 25.19 -33.90
N LEU A 282 24.04 23.87 -33.80
CA LEU A 282 23.89 23.13 -32.54
C LEU A 282 25.26 22.80 -31.95
N VAL A 283 25.33 22.75 -30.62
CA VAL A 283 26.57 22.44 -29.91
C VAL A 283 26.69 20.91 -29.77
N TRP A 284 27.73 20.35 -30.39
CA TRP A 284 28.03 18.91 -30.40
C TRP A 284 29.36 18.56 -29.71
N THR A 285 30.01 19.50 -29.02
CA THR A 285 31.34 19.29 -28.43
C THR A 285 31.30 18.23 -27.33
N GLY A 286 32.16 17.21 -27.42
CA GLY A 286 32.18 16.10 -26.45
C GLY A 286 31.02 15.12 -26.56
N ILE A 287 30.29 15.11 -27.69
CA ILE A 287 29.31 14.09 -28.04
C ILE A 287 29.94 13.13 -29.04
N GLU A 288 29.99 11.85 -28.69
CA GLU A 288 30.41 10.78 -29.59
C GLU A 288 29.22 10.20 -30.35
N PHE A 289 29.45 9.85 -31.62
CA PHE A 289 28.46 9.16 -32.45
C PHE A 289 28.92 7.71 -32.69
N PRO A 290 28.01 6.72 -32.70
CA PRO A 290 26.55 6.82 -32.61
C PRO A 290 26.01 7.23 -31.22
N MET A 291 25.04 8.16 -31.22
CA MET A 291 24.47 8.72 -29.97
C MET A 291 23.74 7.64 -29.15
N GLU A 292 24.14 7.47 -27.89
CA GLU A 292 23.43 6.61 -26.95
C GLU A 292 22.25 7.33 -26.29
N VAL A 293 21.19 6.60 -25.96
CA VAL A 293 19.99 7.18 -25.31
C VAL A 293 20.35 7.86 -23.98
N LYS A 294 21.33 7.32 -23.27
CA LYS A 294 21.81 7.88 -22.00
C LYS A 294 22.41 9.27 -22.20
N ASP A 295 23.20 9.49 -23.27
CA ASP A 295 24.01 10.71 -23.47
C ASP A 295 23.20 11.91 -23.97
N ILE A 296 21.93 11.69 -24.31
CA ILE A 296 21.00 12.76 -24.71
C ILE A 296 20.86 13.83 -23.61
N HIS A 297 21.04 13.47 -22.33
CA HIS A 297 21.01 14.45 -21.23
C HIS A 297 22.12 15.51 -21.38
N ARG A 298 23.29 15.12 -21.88
CA ARG A 298 24.43 16.01 -22.12
C ARG A 298 24.12 16.96 -23.26
N PHE A 299 23.54 16.44 -24.35
CA PHE A 299 23.04 17.25 -25.46
C PHE A 299 22.04 18.32 -25.00
N GLU A 300 21.04 17.95 -24.19
CA GLU A 300 20.04 18.87 -23.65
C GLU A 300 20.67 19.95 -22.75
N LYS A 301 21.67 19.58 -21.94
CA LYS A 301 22.40 20.52 -21.07
C LYS A 301 23.20 21.55 -21.88
N MET A 302 23.78 21.12 -23.00
CA MET A 302 24.59 21.98 -23.87
C MET A 302 23.76 22.85 -24.82
N ASN A 303 22.52 22.45 -25.10
CA ASN A 303 21.59 23.17 -25.97
C ASN A 303 20.32 23.51 -25.18
N PRO A 304 20.39 24.46 -24.21
CA PRO A 304 19.28 24.79 -23.33
C PRO A 304 18.05 25.25 -24.13
N GLY A 305 16.87 24.80 -23.70
CA GLY A 305 15.60 25.08 -24.37
C GLY A 305 15.14 23.98 -25.33
N ILE A 306 15.99 22.99 -25.64
CA ILE A 306 15.65 21.79 -26.41
C ILE A 306 15.53 20.60 -25.46
N THR A 307 14.43 19.86 -25.56
CA THR A 307 14.26 18.59 -24.86
C THR A 307 13.91 17.47 -25.83
N VAL A 308 14.33 16.25 -25.50
CA VAL A 308 14.20 15.10 -26.37
C VAL A 308 13.52 13.96 -25.61
N ASN A 309 12.45 13.42 -26.16
CA ASN A 309 11.87 12.16 -25.69
C ASN A 309 12.22 11.05 -26.69
N VAL A 310 12.46 9.85 -26.18
CA VAL A 310 12.74 8.68 -27.01
C VAL A 310 11.70 7.62 -26.70
N TYR A 311 11.07 7.11 -27.75
CA TYR A 311 10.09 6.02 -27.69
C TYR A 311 10.60 4.84 -28.50
N MET A 312 10.18 3.63 -28.16
CA MET A 312 10.45 2.41 -28.91
C MET A 312 9.12 1.85 -29.43
N TYR A 313 9.14 1.21 -30.60
CA TYR A 313 7.97 0.54 -31.16
C TYR A 313 8.16 -0.97 -31.17
N ASP A 314 7.31 -1.66 -30.41
CA ASP A 314 7.26 -3.13 -30.33
C ASP A 314 5.79 -3.55 -30.19
N TYR A 315 5.10 -3.66 -31.33
CA TYR A 315 3.64 -3.78 -31.51
C TYR A 315 2.81 -2.60 -30.95
N GLU A 316 3.24 -2.02 -29.84
CA GLU A 316 2.76 -0.79 -29.21
C GLU A 316 3.92 0.18 -28.96
N LEU A 317 3.61 1.47 -28.82
CA LEU A 317 4.60 2.49 -28.47
C LEU A 317 4.94 2.41 -26.98
N LYS A 318 6.22 2.29 -26.66
CA LYS A 318 6.77 2.24 -25.29
C LYS A 318 7.68 3.45 -25.07
N THR A 319 7.59 4.07 -23.90
CA THR A 319 8.47 5.20 -23.53
C THR A 319 9.83 4.66 -23.10
N LEU A 320 10.90 5.07 -23.78
CA LEU A 320 12.27 4.66 -23.46
C LEU A 320 12.98 5.72 -22.60
N ARG A 321 12.77 7.00 -22.93
CA ARG A 321 13.32 8.15 -22.21
C ARG A 321 12.37 9.33 -22.30
N VAL A 322 12.12 9.97 -21.17
CA VAL A 322 11.50 11.30 -21.10
C VAL A 322 12.53 12.27 -20.57
N SER A 323 12.60 13.48 -21.13
CA SER A 323 13.49 14.52 -20.61
C SER A 323 13.15 14.90 -19.17
N LYS A 324 14.18 15.16 -18.35
CA LYS A 324 14.03 15.63 -16.96
C LYS A 324 13.93 17.16 -16.86
N PHE A 325 14.20 17.89 -17.95
CA PHE A 325 14.14 19.36 -17.94
C PHE A 325 12.69 19.85 -18.04
N LYS A 326 12.31 20.78 -17.14
CA LYS A 326 10.94 21.28 -16.99
C LYS A 326 10.60 22.43 -17.95
N ILE A 327 11.59 23.21 -18.37
CA ILE A 327 11.41 24.40 -19.20
C ILE A 327 12.02 24.08 -20.56
N SER A 328 11.20 23.97 -21.59
CA SER A 328 11.68 23.86 -22.96
C SER A 328 10.79 24.65 -23.91
N ASN A 329 11.42 25.34 -24.85
CA ASN A 329 10.72 26.02 -25.94
C ASN A 329 10.41 25.03 -27.07
N THR A 330 11.11 23.90 -27.13
CA THR A 330 10.95 22.91 -28.19
C THR A 330 11.16 21.48 -27.67
N HIS A 331 10.11 20.68 -27.76
CA HIS A 331 10.12 19.24 -27.49
C HIS A 331 10.28 18.45 -28.79
N ILE A 332 11.30 17.59 -28.84
CA ILE A 332 11.60 16.69 -29.95
C ILE A 332 11.25 15.27 -29.54
N ASP A 333 10.35 14.63 -30.26
CA ASP A 333 9.98 13.23 -30.03
C ASP A 333 10.71 12.33 -31.06
N LEU A 334 11.53 11.40 -30.59
CA LEU A 334 12.28 10.46 -31.41
C LEU A 334 11.74 9.03 -31.25
N LEU A 335 11.76 8.27 -32.33
CA LEU A 335 11.50 6.84 -32.34
C LEU A 335 12.81 6.08 -32.48
N PHE A 336 13.03 5.11 -31.61
CA PHE A 336 14.17 4.22 -31.66
C PHE A 336 13.72 2.87 -32.25
N ILE A 337 14.36 2.47 -33.34
CA ILE A 337 14.10 1.19 -34.03
C ILE A 337 15.37 0.35 -34.08
N THR A 338 15.19 -0.97 -34.09
CA THR A 338 16.27 -1.96 -34.06
C THR A 338 15.99 -3.06 -35.08
N GLU A 339 17.00 -3.46 -35.84
CA GLU A 339 16.96 -4.58 -36.80
C GLU A 339 18.27 -5.36 -36.69
N GLY A 340 18.24 -6.49 -35.98
CA GLY A 340 19.46 -7.23 -35.60
C GLY A 340 20.37 -6.38 -34.71
N GLU A 341 21.65 -6.26 -35.10
CA GLU A 341 22.64 -5.43 -34.41
C GLU A 341 22.57 -3.95 -34.80
N LYS A 342 21.80 -3.60 -35.84
CA LYS A 342 21.62 -2.21 -36.27
C LYS A 342 20.51 -1.54 -35.50
N THR A 343 20.72 -0.26 -35.24
CA THR A 343 19.86 0.56 -34.41
C THR A 343 19.73 1.94 -35.08
N HIS A 344 18.57 2.60 -35.02
CA HIS A 344 18.36 3.87 -35.73
C HIS A 344 17.36 4.77 -35.01
N TYR A 345 17.64 6.08 -34.98
CA TYR A 345 16.68 7.10 -34.55
C TYR A 345 15.90 7.64 -35.74
N CYS A 346 14.58 7.72 -35.60
CA CYS A 346 13.70 8.44 -36.51
C CYS A 346 12.99 9.59 -35.79
N LEU A 347 12.60 10.62 -36.52
CA LEU A 347 11.87 11.76 -35.97
C LEU A 347 10.36 11.50 -35.97
N ILE A 348 9.70 11.60 -34.81
CA ILE A 348 8.23 11.58 -34.70
C ILE A 348 7.70 12.99 -34.95
N LYS A 349 7.15 13.25 -36.13
CA LYS A 349 6.54 14.56 -36.46
C LYS A 349 5.10 14.69 -35.97
N SER A 350 4.43 13.58 -35.62
CA SER A 350 3.04 13.63 -35.15
C SER A 350 2.70 12.41 -34.32
N MET A 351 2.79 12.55 -32.99
CA MET A 351 2.42 11.51 -32.04
C MET A 351 0.97 11.05 -32.23
N SER A 352 0.05 11.99 -32.42
CA SER A 352 -1.37 11.70 -32.67
C SER A 352 -1.58 10.78 -33.87
N ARG A 353 -0.93 11.04 -35.01
CA ARG A 353 -1.05 10.15 -36.19
C ARG A 353 -0.37 8.79 -35.98
N LEU A 354 0.66 8.72 -35.15
CA LEU A 354 1.38 7.48 -34.88
C LEU A 354 0.52 6.48 -34.10
N ILE A 355 -0.24 6.94 -33.09
CA ILE A 355 -0.97 6.05 -32.17
C ILE A 355 -2.49 6.19 -32.21
N SER A 356 -3.07 7.12 -32.98
CA SER A 356 -4.52 7.33 -33.00
C SER A 356 -5.31 6.07 -33.34
N SER A 357 -4.86 5.28 -34.32
CA SER A 357 -5.53 4.03 -34.72
C SER A 357 -5.45 2.92 -33.68
N GLN A 358 -4.47 2.97 -32.76
CA GLN A 358 -4.33 2.01 -31.66
C GLN A 358 -5.29 2.35 -30.50
N LEU A 359 -5.64 3.63 -30.34
CA LEU A 359 -6.38 4.12 -29.19
C LEU A 359 -7.89 4.15 -29.39
N SER A 360 -8.39 4.38 -30.61
CA SER A 360 -9.82 4.32 -30.91
C SER A 360 -10.09 4.36 -32.42
N LYS A 361 -11.27 3.89 -32.82
CA LYS A 361 -11.75 3.90 -34.21
C LYS A 361 -12.19 5.29 -34.71
N ALA A 362 -12.30 6.29 -33.83
CA ALA A 362 -12.73 7.63 -34.19
C ALA A 362 -11.62 8.42 -34.90
N LYS A 363 -11.98 9.16 -35.97
CA LYS A 363 -11.03 9.91 -36.82
C LYS A 363 -10.61 11.27 -36.26
N ASN A 364 -11.03 11.64 -35.06
CA ASN A 364 -10.73 12.95 -34.46
C ASN A 364 -9.28 13.04 -34.00
N LYS A 365 -8.70 14.25 -34.04
CA LYS A 365 -7.36 14.52 -33.50
C LYS A 365 -7.36 14.21 -32.00
N LYS A 366 -6.37 13.41 -31.56
CA LYS A 366 -6.19 13.04 -30.14
C LYS A 366 -5.03 13.80 -29.55
N TYR A 367 -5.22 14.32 -28.35
CA TYR A 367 -4.20 15.01 -27.57
C TYR A 367 -3.55 14.00 -26.64
N ILE A 368 -2.24 13.79 -26.74
CA ILE A 368 -1.54 12.69 -26.05
C ILE A 368 -0.52 13.29 -25.09
N CYS A 369 -0.51 12.80 -23.86
CA CYS A 369 0.55 13.12 -22.91
C CYS A 369 1.84 12.37 -23.30
N ARG A 370 2.94 13.10 -23.44
CA ARG A 370 4.26 12.55 -23.80
C ARG A 370 4.89 11.70 -22.69
N ARG A 371 4.40 11.82 -21.44
CA ARG A 371 4.91 11.08 -20.28
C ARG A 371 4.20 9.74 -20.10
N CYS A 372 2.89 9.77 -19.89
CA CYS A 372 2.09 8.57 -19.58
C CYS A 372 1.45 7.91 -20.82
N LEU A 373 1.51 8.56 -21.99
CA LEU A 373 0.87 8.13 -23.25
C LEU A 373 -0.67 8.01 -23.19
N ASN A 374 -1.32 8.58 -22.17
CA ASN A 374 -2.79 8.73 -22.15
C ASN A 374 -3.26 9.76 -23.18
N TYR A 375 -4.50 9.58 -23.65
CA TYR A 375 -5.11 10.46 -24.65
C TYR A 375 -6.34 11.20 -24.11
N PHE A 376 -6.54 12.39 -24.65
CA PHE A 376 -7.59 13.32 -24.27
C PHE A 376 -8.29 13.86 -25.52
N GLY A 377 -9.56 14.22 -25.36
CA GLY A 377 -10.38 14.77 -26.45
C GLY A 377 -10.02 16.21 -26.81
N THR A 378 -9.43 16.98 -25.88
CA THR A 378 -9.11 18.40 -26.06
C THR A 378 -7.74 18.74 -25.46
N GLN A 379 -7.13 19.84 -25.91
CA GLN A 379 -5.86 20.34 -25.36
C GLN A 379 -6.01 20.72 -23.88
N LYS A 380 -7.11 21.39 -23.50
CA LYS A 380 -7.39 21.81 -22.12
C LYS A 380 -7.34 20.64 -21.12
N LEU A 381 -7.90 19.49 -21.48
CA LEU A 381 -7.86 18.30 -20.62
C LEU A 381 -6.45 17.71 -20.48
N LEU A 382 -5.66 17.76 -21.56
CA LEU A 382 -4.26 17.35 -21.52
C LEU A 382 -3.44 18.30 -20.63
N ASP A 383 -3.70 19.60 -20.67
CA ASP A 383 -2.99 20.59 -19.84
C ASP A 383 -3.24 20.34 -18.34
N ILE A 384 -4.52 20.17 -17.95
CA ILE A 384 -4.90 19.82 -16.57
C ILE A 384 -4.25 18.49 -16.13
N HIS A 385 -4.25 17.48 -17.00
CA HIS A 385 -3.59 16.22 -16.71
C HIS A 385 -2.07 16.38 -16.57
N SER A 386 -1.43 17.21 -17.40
CA SER A 386 0.02 17.39 -17.40
C SER A 386 0.51 18.00 -16.08
N GLU A 387 -0.23 18.96 -15.50
CA GLU A 387 0.09 19.54 -14.18
C GLU A 387 0.14 18.49 -13.06
N LEU A 388 -0.71 17.46 -13.13
CA LEU A 388 -0.73 16.36 -12.16
C LEU A 388 0.30 15.28 -12.50
N CYS A 389 0.35 14.86 -13.76
CA CYS A 389 1.27 13.83 -14.25
C CYS A 389 2.72 14.24 -14.05
N GLU A 390 3.03 15.54 -14.11
CA GLU A 390 4.39 16.03 -13.94
C GLU A 390 4.98 15.83 -12.54
N LYS A 391 4.11 15.76 -11.52
CA LYS A 391 4.48 15.57 -10.11
C LYS A 391 4.84 14.13 -9.75
N HIS A 392 4.60 13.19 -10.67
CA HIS A 392 4.81 11.75 -10.46
C HIS A 392 5.74 11.16 -11.51
N GLU A 393 6.21 9.92 -11.31
CA GLU A 393 6.99 9.22 -12.33
C GLU A 393 6.18 9.00 -13.61
N ALA A 394 6.86 8.93 -14.76
CA ALA A 394 6.21 8.71 -16.04
C ALA A 394 5.75 7.25 -16.17
N VAL A 395 4.50 6.98 -15.77
CA VAL A 395 3.89 5.63 -15.79
C VAL A 395 2.70 5.61 -16.74
N ARG A 396 2.54 4.50 -17.49
CA ARG A 396 1.36 4.24 -18.32
C ARG A 396 0.43 3.26 -17.59
N GLU A 397 -0.76 3.73 -17.20
CA GLU A 397 -1.78 2.89 -16.59
C GLU A 397 -2.45 1.99 -17.65
N LYS A 398 -2.47 0.67 -17.41
CA LYS A 398 -3.24 -0.29 -18.23
C LYS A 398 -4.45 -0.76 -17.42
N VAL A 399 -5.64 -0.31 -17.82
CA VAL A 399 -6.90 -0.82 -17.28
C VAL A 399 -7.19 -2.20 -17.89
N PRO A 400 -7.77 -3.17 -17.15
CA PRO A 400 -8.23 -4.43 -17.73
C PRO A 400 -9.18 -4.19 -18.91
N GLN A 401 -9.17 -5.09 -19.89
CA GLN A 401 -10.10 -5.02 -21.02
C GLN A 401 -11.57 -5.03 -20.52
N PRO A 402 -12.50 -4.37 -21.23
CA PRO A 402 -13.93 -4.57 -21.00
C PRO A 402 -14.25 -6.07 -20.97
N GLU A 403 -15.17 -6.50 -20.09
CA GLU A 403 -15.53 -7.91 -19.86
C GLU A 403 -14.49 -8.77 -19.09
N THR A 404 -13.36 -8.19 -18.65
CA THR A 404 -12.45 -8.93 -17.76
C THR A 404 -13.14 -9.17 -16.42
N SER A 405 -13.41 -10.44 -16.12
CA SER A 405 -14.08 -10.85 -14.88
C SER A 405 -13.07 -10.97 -13.73
N ILE A 406 -13.37 -10.35 -12.59
CA ILE A 406 -12.61 -10.59 -11.35
C ILE A 406 -13.19 -11.84 -10.68
N ILE A 407 -12.35 -12.85 -10.48
CA ILE A 407 -12.77 -14.13 -9.89
C ILE A 407 -12.16 -14.26 -8.50
N PHE A 408 -12.96 -14.70 -7.52
CA PHE A 408 -12.48 -15.03 -6.19
C PHE A 408 -11.51 -16.21 -6.26
N LYS A 409 -10.28 -16.06 -5.74
CA LYS A 409 -9.37 -17.19 -5.53
C LYS A 409 -9.86 -18.12 -4.42
N ASN A 410 -10.38 -17.53 -3.34
CA ASN A 410 -10.83 -18.23 -2.14
C ASN A 410 -12.38 -18.31 -2.07
N TYR A 411 -12.97 -19.19 -2.87
CA TYR A 411 -14.43 -19.31 -3.03
C TYR A 411 -15.20 -19.59 -1.73
N TYR A 412 -14.61 -20.33 -0.79
CA TYR A 412 -15.22 -20.62 0.51
C TYR A 412 -15.48 -19.34 1.35
N LYS A 413 -14.75 -18.24 1.09
CA LYS A 413 -14.97 -16.94 1.74
C LYS A 413 -16.23 -16.22 1.23
N LYS A 414 -16.92 -16.73 0.19
CA LYS A 414 -18.22 -16.23 -0.25
C LYS A 414 -19.37 -16.65 0.69
N VAL A 415 -19.18 -17.76 1.42
CA VAL A 415 -20.19 -18.31 2.33
C VAL A 415 -20.35 -17.37 3.51
N ASP A 416 -21.60 -17.08 3.88
CA ASP A 416 -21.88 -16.21 5.02
C ASP A 416 -21.39 -16.81 6.34
N VAL A 417 -20.78 -15.94 7.14
CA VAL A 417 -20.52 -16.25 8.54
C VAL A 417 -21.88 -16.30 9.26
N PRO A 418 -22.16 -17.37 10.02
CA PRO A 418 -23.49 -17.65 10.57
C PRO A 418 -23.97 -16.60 11.56
N PHE A 419 -23.07 -16.05 12.38
CA PHE A 419 -23.36 -14.99 13.33
C PHE A 419 -22.35 -13.85 13.15
N VAL A 420 -22.83 -12.62 13.12
CA VAL A 420 -22.04 -11.39 13.07
C VAL A 420 -22.55 -10.45 14.14
N ILE A 421 -21.65 -9.86 14.92
CA ILE A 421 -22.00 -8.90 15.96
C ILE A 421 -21.65 -7.52 15.46
N TYR A 422 -22.60 -6.59 15.51
CA TYR A 422 -22.39 -5.16 15.32
C TYR A 422 -22.44 -4.50 16.68
N ALA A 423 -21.55 -3.56 16.98
CA ALA A 423 -21.52 -2.92 18.28
C ALA A 423 -21.06 -1.47 18.19
N ASP A 424 -21.43 -0.68 19.21
CA ASP A 424 -21.04 0.72 19.37
C ASP A 424 -21.07 1.12 20.86
N PHE A 425 -20.18 2.03 21.25
CA PHE A 425 -20.14 2.61 22.59
C PHE A 425 -20.45 4.09 22.58
N GLU A 426 -21.17 4.52 23.61
CA GLU A 426 -21.33 5.92 23.94
C GLU A 426 -20.66 6.23 25.26
N SER A 427 -19.99 7.39 25.30
CA SER A 427 -19.16 7.80 26.42
C SER A 427 -19.53 9.18 26.91
N ILE A 428 -19.41 9.37 28.21
CA ILE A 428 -19.37 10.68 28.85
C ILE A 428 -18.02 11.31 28.56
N ILE A 429 -18.01 12.61 28.23
CA ILE A 429 -16.78 13.36 27.93
C ILE A 429 -16.48 14.30 29.10
N LYS A 430 -15.59 13.88 30.02
CA LYS A 430 -15.15 14.72 31.14
C LYS A 430 -13.98 15.62 30.70
N PRO A 431 -14.09 16.96 30.78
CA PRO A 431 -12.98 17.86 30.50
C PRO A 431 -11.81 17.63 31.47
N LEU A 432 -10.59 17.60 30.96
CA LEU A 432 -9.37 17.55 31.77
C LEU A 432 -8.72 18.95 31.76
N HIS A 433 -8.69 19.58 32.93
CA HIS A 433 -8.15 20.95 33.07
C HIS A 433 -6.66 21.01 33.47
N SER A 434 -6.00 19.87 33.73
CA SER A 434 -4.76 19.85 34.53
C SER A 434 -3.51 19.22 33.91
N SER A 435 -3.55 18.61 32.72
CA SER A 435 -2.36 17.96 32.14
C SER A 435 -1.62 18.84 31.14
N GLN A 436 -0.62 19.60 31.60
CA GLN A 436 0.34 20.26 30.70
C GLN A 436 1.23 19.22 29.99
N PRO A 437 1.56 19.43 28.70
CA PRO A 437 2.49 18.57 27.97
C PRO A 437 3.86 18.56 28.66
N TYR A 438 4.48 17.38 28.74
CA TYR A 438 5.82 17.22 29.33
C TYR A 438 6.84 17.20 28.18
N PRO A 439 7.49 18.32 27.85
CA PRO A 439 8.21 18.48 26.57
C PRO A 439 9.36 17.49 26.38
N GLU A 440 9.90 16.95 27.47
CA GLU A 440 10.99 15.98 27.47
C GLU A 440 10.56 14.53 27.19
N LYS A 441 9.24 14.21 27.25
CA LYS A 441 8.75 12.82 27.15
C LYS A 441 7.49 12.63 26.30
N CYS A 442 6.58 13.60 26.24
CA CYS A 442 5.34 13.49 25.47
C CYS A 442 4.76 14.88 25.15
N TYR A 443 4.60 15.17 23.85
CA TYR A 443 4.01 16.43 23.36
C TYR A 443 2.46 16.41 23.34
N THR A 444 1.82 15.31 23.75
CA THR A 444 0.37 15.15 23.68
C THR A 444 -0.33 15.74 24.91
N GLU A 445 -1.15 16.76 24.71
CA GLU A 445 -2.05 17.32 25.72
C GLU A 445 -3.35 16.50 25.78
N LYS A 446 -3.66 15.91 26.95
CA LYS A 446 -4.94 15.21 27.16
C LYS A 446 -6.01 16.22 27.53
N LYS A 447 -6.94 16.50 26.61
CA LYS A 447 -8.01 17.50 26.80
C LYS A 447 -9.27 16.95 27.46
N GLN A 448 -9.61 15.69 27.19
CA GLN A 448 -10.88 15.09 27.60
C GLN A 448 -10.65 13.63 28.00
N LEU A 449 -11.40 13.17 28.99
CA LEU A 449 -11.48 11.78 29.43
C LEU A 449 -12.82 11.19 29.00
N HIS A 450 -12.76 10.15 28.18
CA HIS A 450 -13.95 9.44 27.69
C HIS A 450 -14.25 8.26 28.61
N ILE A 451 -15.43 8.26 29.23
CA ILE A 451 -15.88 7.20 30.15
C ILE A 451 -17.09 6.50 29.53
N PRO A 452 -17.00 5.20 29.17
CA PRO A 452 -18.12 4.46 28.62
C PRO A 452 -19.34 4.50 29.54
N VAL A 453 -20.51 4.87 29.00
CA VAL A 453 -21.77 4.94 29.76
C VAL A 453 -22.89 4.11 29.15
N SER A 454 -22.79 3.77 27.87
CA SER A 454 -23.77 2.93 27.19
C SER A 454 -23.08 2.14 26.09
N PHE A 455 -23.52 0.91 25.87
CA PHE A 455 -23.15 0.14 24.69
C PHE A 455 -24.39 -0.54 24.10
N CYS A 456 -24.38 -0.70 22.79
CA CYS A 456 -25.33 -1.53 22.08
C CYS A 456 -24.57 -2.57 21.28
N TYR A 457 -25.10 -3.78 21.21
CA TYR A 457 -24.69 -4.71 20.18
C TYR A 457 -25.88 -5.48 19.59
N TYR A 458 -25.78 -5.75 18.30
CA TYR A 458 -26.75 -6.50 17.53
C TYR A 458 -26.10 -7.74 16.93
N ILE A 459 -26.61 -8.91 17.32
CA ILE A 459 -26.20 -10.20 16.76
C ILE A 459 -27.10 -10.49 15.57
N LYS A 460 -26.53 -10.47 14.37
CA LYS A 460 -27.19 -10.86 13.12
C LYS A 460 -26.93 -12.34 12.84
N CYS A 461 -28.00 -13.11 12.72
CA CYS A 461 -27.94 -14.49 12.22
C CYS A 461 -28.16 -14.51 10.70
N SER A 462 -27.31 -15.22 9.97
CA SER A 462 -27.36 -15.23 8.50
C SER A 462 -28.34 -16.25 7.91
N PHE A 463 -28.76 -17.26 8.69
CA PHE A 463 -29.56 -18.37 8.19
C PHE A 463 -31.01 -18.37 8.70
N ASP A 464 -31.26 -17.72 9.84
CA ASP A 464 -32.60 -17.55 10.40
C ASP A 464 -32.63 -16.28 11.25
N ASP A 465 -33.36 -15.28 10.78
CA ASP A 465 -33.39 -13.97 11.44
C ASP A 465 -34.15 -13.98 12.77
N THR A 466 -34.93 -15.02 13.07
CA THR A 466 -35.57 -15.19 14.40
C THR A 466 -34.54 -15.33 15.52
N HIS A 467 -33.31 -15.77 15.19
CA HIS A 467 -32.20 -15.87 16.12
C HIS A 467 -31.38 -14.57 16.24
N SER A 468 -31.66 -13.56 15.41
CA SER A 468 -31.01 -12.26 15.51
C SER A 468 -31.57 -11.50 16.71
N LYS A 469 -30.69 -10.99 17.57
CA LYS A 469 -31.08 -10.27 18.79
C LYS A 469 -30.24 -9.02 19.01
N LYS A 470 -30.89 -7.99 19.57
CA LYS A 470 -30.27 -6.73 19.97
C LYS A 470 -30.17 -6.69 21.49
N VAL A 471 -29.05 -6.18 21.99
CA VAL A 471 -28.82 -5.95 23.42
C VAL A 471 -28.33 -4.51 23.60
N VAL A 472 -29.00 -3.78 24.48
CA VAL A 472 -28.64 -2.40 24.86
C VAL A 472 -28.40 -2.38 26.36
N TYR A 473 -27.26 -1.84 26.78
CA TYR A 473 -26.92 -1.67 28.19
C TYR A 473 -26.51 -0.22 28.45
N THR A 474 -27.08 0.38 29.48
CA THR A 474 -26.71 1.71 29.96
C THR A 474 -26.32 1.59 31.42
N ALA A 475 -25.25 2.29 31.79
CA ALA A 475 -24.71 2.31 33.14
C ALA A 475 -25.81 2.62 34.16
N LYS A 476 -25.83 1.86 35.27
CA LYS A 476 -26.76 2.05 36.39
C LYS A 476 -26.16 2.92 37.50
N SER A 477 -24.84 2.98 37.56
CA SER A 477 -24.07 3.82 38.47
C SER A 477 -22.80 4.31 37.77
N GLU A 478 -22.20 5.38 38.29
CA GLU A 478 -20.96 5.95 37.75
C GLU A 478 -19.76 5.00 37.87
N ASP A 479 -19.76 4.12 38.88
CA ASP A 479 -18.65 3.19 39.16
C ASP A 479 -18.73 1.85 38.39
N GLU A 480 -19.71 1.64 37.51
CA GLU A 480 -19.79 0.40 36.72
C GLU A 480 -18.70 0.35 35.65
N ASP A 481 -17.93 -0.75 35.60
CA ASP A 481 -17.00 -1.03 34.49
C ASP A 481 -17.77 -1.61 33.30
N LEU A 482 -18.30 -0.72 32.46
CA LEU A 482 -19.07 -1.08 31.28
C LEU A 482 -18.25 -1.85 30.24
N ALA A 483 -16.95 -1.57 30.14
CA ALA A 483 -16.06 -2.29 29.24
C ALA A 483 -15.95 -3.76 29.67
N GLN A 484 -15.82 -4.03 30.97
CA GLN A 484 -15.80 -5.41 31.48
C GLN A 484 -17.16 -6.09 31.32
N ILE A 485 -18.26 -5.40 31.59
CA ILE A 485 -19.62 -5.95 31.39
C ILE A 485 -19.81 -6.34 29.91
N PHE A 486 -19.40 -5.48 28.98
CA PHE A 486 -19.45 -5.75 27.54
C PHE A 486 -18.67 -7.01 27.17
N VAL A 487 -17.41 -7.14 27.60
CA VAL A 487 -16.59 -8.32 27.32
C VAL A 487 -17.24 -9.59 27.88
N ASN A 488 -17.69 -9.55 29.15
CA ASN A 488 -18.35 -10.68 29.79
C ASN A 488 -19.64 -11.09 29.07
N MET A 489 -20.40 -10.12 28.55
CA MET A 489 -21.60 -10.39 27.76
C MET A 489 -21.25 -11.04 26.43
N LEU A 490 -20.26 -10.52 25.68
CA LEU A 490 -19.81 -11.15 24.44
C LEU A 490 -19.32 -12.59 24.65
N GLU A 491 -18.61 -12.87 25.74
CA GLU A 491 -18.18 -14.24 26.07
C GLU A 491 -19.37 -15.18 26.33
N LYS A 492 -20.38 -14.71 27.07
CA LYS A 492 -21.62 -15.46 27.28
C LYS A 492 -22.34 -15.73 25.96
N GLU A 493 -22.38 -14.75 25.07
CA GLU A 493 -22.99 -14.90 23.73
C GLU A 493 -22.30 -15.96 22.89
N VAL A 494 -20.97 -15.96 22.85
CA VAL A 494 -20.21 -16.98 22.09
C VAL A 494 -20.40 -18.38 22.67
N LYS A 495 -20.42 -18.51 24.00
CA LYS A 495 -20.71 -19.78 24.69
C LYS A 495 -22.13 -20.27 24.38
N ALA A 496 -23.13 -19.38 24.42
CA ALA A 496 -24.51 -19.71 24.06
C ALA A 496 -24.63 -20.15 22.59
N ILE A 497 -24.04 -19.39 21.66
CA ILE A 497 -24.02 -19.74 20.23
C ILE A 497 -23.37 -21.12 19.99
N HIS A 498 -22.33 -21.47 20.74
CA HIS A 498 -21.70 -22.77 20.60
C HIS A 498 -22.62 -23.90 21.08
N LYS A 499 -23.25 -23.72 22.25
CA LYS A 499 -24.12 -24.70 22.90
C LYS A 499 -25.43 -24.91 22.14
N ASP A 500 -26.09 -23.84 21.74
CA ASP A 500 -27.43 -23.87 21.16
C ASP A 500 -27.43 -24.35 19.70
N TYR A 501 -26.30 -24.23 19.01
CA TYR A 501 -26.15 -24.60 17.61
C TYR A 501 -25.05 -25.64 17.39
N PRO A 502 -25.22 -26.88 17.90
CA PRO A 502 -24.30 -27.98 17.61
C PRO A 502 -24.35 -28.36 16.11
N PRO A 503 -23.28 -29.00 15.58
CA PRO A 503 -23.26 -29.40 14.18
C PRO A 503 -24.42 -30.34 13.85
N LYS A 504 -25.29 -29.93 12.92
CA LYS A 504 -26.43 -30.73 12.46
C LYS A 504 -26.02 -31.66 11.33
N LYS A 505 -26.57 -32.88 11.33
CA LYS A 505 -26.46 -33.82 10.22
C LYS A 505 -27.22 -33.29 9.00
N MET A 506 -26.77 -33.69 7.82
CA MET A 506 -27.41 -33.31 6.57
C MET A 506 -28.85 -33.84 6.49
N ILE A 507 -29.78 -32.93 6.22
CA ILE A 507 -31.15 -33.23 5.81
C ILE A 507 -31.12 -33.30 4.28
N PHE A 508 -31.43 -34.48 3.73
CA PHE A 508 -31.32 -34.75 2.30
C PHE A 508 -32.63 -35.33 1.78
N THR A 509 -33.39 -34.51 1.05
CA THR A 509 -34.70 -34.86 0.52
C THR A 509 -34.61 -35.50 -0.86
N ASN A 510 -35.69 -36.12 -1.35
CA ASN A 510 -35.73 -36.70 -2.69
C ASN A 510 -35.48 -35.65 -3.80
N ASN A 511 -35.95 -34.42 -3.61
CA ASN A 511 -35.68 -33.31 -4.52
C ASN A 511 -34.18 -32.94 -4.54
N ASP A 512 -33.50 -32.96 -3.37
CA ASP A 512 -32.07 -32.70 -3.29
C ASP A 512 -31.23 -33.77 -4.00
N VAL A 513 -31.71 -35.02 -4.02
CA VAL A 513 -31.08 -36.12 -4.79
C VAL A 513 -31.06 -35.78 -6.27
N GLU A 514 -32.16 -35.27 -6.80
CA GLU A 514 -32.29 -34.90 -8.20
C GLU A 514 -31.41 -33.69 -8.53
N ILE A 515 -31.43 -32.64 -7.70
CA ILE A 515 -30.55 -31.47 -7.83
C ILE A 515 -29.08 -31.91 -7.81
N PHE A 516 -28.70 -32.78 -6.88
CA PHE A 516 -27.34 -33.30 -6.78
C PHE A 516 -26.96 -34.10 -8.02
N LYS A 517 -27.82 -34.98 -8.54
CA LYS A 517 -27.53 -35.76 -9.75
C LYS A 517 -27.34 -34.85 -10.97
N ASN A 518 -28.27 -33.91 -11.18
CA ASN A 518 -28.29 -33.04 -12.36
C ASN A 518 -27.25 -31.91 -12.32
N ALA A 519 -26.62 -31.61 -11.18
CA ALA A 519 -25.65 -30.53 -11.08
C ALA A 519 -24.39 -30.78 -11.94
N THR A 520 -24.15 -29.93 -12.94
CA THR A 520 -22.96 -29.99 -13.82
C THR A 520 -21.79 -29.15 -13.29
N CYS A 521 -22.06 -28.17 -12.42
CA CYS A 521 -21.08 -27.27 -11.84
C CYS A 521 -21.07 -27.31 -10.31
N CYS A 522 -19.91 -27.03 -9.72
CA CYS A 522 -19.76 -26.86 -8.29
C CYS A 522 -20.41 -25.56 -7.81
N TRP A 523 -21.30 -25.63 -6.81
CA TRP A 523 -21.99 -24.43 -6.32
C TRP A 523 -21.08 -23.40 -5.60
N LEU A 524 -19.89 -23.80 -5.12
CA LEU A 524 -18.92 -22.92 -4.46
C LEU A 524 -18.02 -22.18 -5.44
N CYS A 525 -17.32 -22.93 -6.30
CA CYS A 525 -16.34 -22.38 -7.24
C CYS A 525 -16.92 -22.05 -8.61
N GLU A 526 -18.13 -22.54 -8.89
CA GLU A 526 -18.89 -22.35 -10.12
C GLU A 526 -18.21 -22.94 -11.37
N LYS A 527 -17.22 -23.81 -11.17
CA LYS A 527 -16.56 -24.58 -12.24
C LYS A 527 -17.27 -25.91 -12.47
N GLU A 528 -17.20 -26.40 -13.70
CA GLU A 528 -17.72 -27.71 -14.10
C GLU A 528 -17.03 -28.85 -13.34
N PHE A 529 -17.74 -29.97 -13.20
CA PHE A 529 -17.16 -31.22 -12.73
C PHE A 529 -16.50 -31.95 -13.90
N THR A 530 -15.22 -32.27 -13.75
CA THR A 530 -14.50 -33.16 -14.67
C THR A 530 -14.69 -34.63 -14.27
N GLU A 531 -14.43 -35.57 -15.17
CA GLU A 531 -14.51 -37.02 -14.86
C GLU A 531 -13.60 -37.47 -13.71
N LYS A 532 -12.52 -36.71 -13.45
CA LYS A 532 -11.57 -36.95 -12.35
C LYS A 532 -12.05 -36.35 -11.03
N ASP A 533 -13.04 -35.46 -11.04
CA ASP A 533 -13.51 -34.77 -9.85
C ASP A 533 -14.47 -35.62 -9.03
N LYS A 534 -14.14 -35.82 -7.76
CA LYS A 534 -15.09 -36.41 -6.80
C LYS A 534 -16.16 -35.39 -6.41
N LYS A 535 -17.36 -35.56 -6.96
CA LYS A 535 -18.55 -34.78 -6.66
C LYS A 535 -19.10 -35.15 -5.28
N VAL A 536 -19.19 -34.18 -4.37
CA VAL A 536 -19.65 -34.37 -2.97
C VAL A 536 -20.82 -33.45 -2.62
N ARG A 537 -21.56 -33.82 -1.57
CA ARG A 537 -22.73 -33.08 -1.09
C ARG A 537 -22.30 -32.10 0.01
N ASP A 538 -22.44 -30.81 -0.23
CA ASP A 538 -22.22 -29.78 0.80
C ASP A 538 -23.55 -29.45 1.48
N HIS A 539 -23.50 -29.23 2.80
CA HIS A 539 -24.66 -28.85 3.59
C HIS A 539 -24.29 -27.81 4.65
N CYS A 540 -25.31 -27.10 5.12
CA CYS A 540 -25.15 -26.15 6.21
C CYS A 540 -25.06 -26.89 7.55
N HIS A 541 -23.93 -26.79 8.26
CA HIS A 541 -23.76 -27.40 9.58
C HIS A 541 -24.64 -26.79 10.69
N TYR A 542 -25.35 -25.68 10.44
CA TYR A 542 -26.26 -25.03 11.41
C TYR A 542 -27.73 -25.41 11.20
N THR A 543 -28.16 -25.55 9.94
CA THR A 543 -29.56 -25.88 9.60
C THR A 543 -29.74 -27.33 9.15
N GLY A 544 -28.66 -28.03 8.81
CA GLY A 544 -28.68 -29.35 8.18
C GLY A 544 -29.03 -29.33 6.69
N LYS A 545 -29.53 -28.20 6.15
CA LYS A 545 -30.02 -28.13 4.76
C LYS A 545 -28.90 -28.33 3.74
N PHE A 546 -29.17 -29.13 2.72
CA PHE A 546 -28.33 -29.28 1.54
C PHE A 546 -28.15 -27.94 0.82
N ARG A 547 -26.92 -27.62 0.41
CA ARG A 547 -26.57 -26.37 -0.30
C ARG A 547 -26.32 -26.59 -1.77
N GLY A 548 -25.73 -27.73 -2.14
CA GLY A 548 -25.43 -28.05 -3.53
C GLY A 548 -24.32 -29.08 -3.69
N ALA A 549 -24.10 -29.50 -4.93
CA ALA A 549 -22.97 -30.33 -5.31
C ALA A 549 -21.67 -29.52 -5.34
N ALA A 550 -20.61 -29.99 -4.69
CA ALA A 550 -19.32 -29.33 -4.64
C ALA A 550 -18.17 -30.26 -5.03
N HIS A 551 -17.03 -29.70 -5.46
CA HIS A 551 -15.78 -30.45 -5.52
C HIS A 551 -15.36 -30.85 -4.11
N ASN A 552 -14.81 -32.06 -3.95
CA ASN A 552 -14.30 -32.52 -2.66
C ASN A 552 -13.32 -31.53 -2.03
N SER A 553 -12.41 -30.97 -2.83
CA SER A 553 -11.44 -29.95 -2.39
C SER A 553 -12.11 -28.63 -1.95
N CYS A 554 -13.15 -28.18 -2.65
CA CYS A 554 -13.91 -26.99 -2.28
C CYS A 554 -14.68 -27.20 -0.96
N ASN A 555 -15.33 -28.35 -0.80
CA ASN A 555 -16.06 -28.72 0.41
C ASN A 555 -15.14 -28.79 1.64
N LEU A 556 -13.96 -29.42 1.51
CA LEU A 556 -12.99 -29.52 2.61
C LEU A 556 -12.42 -28.17 3.07
N LYS A 557 -12.37 -27.18 2.16
CA LYS A 557 -12.01 -25.79 2.47
C LYS A 557 -13.17 -25.01 3.09
N ASN A 558 -14.41 -25.37 2.80
CA ASN A 558 -15.63 -24.76 3.34
C ASN A 558 -15.95 -25.26 4.75
N ARG A 559 -15.04 -25.01 5.70
CA ARG A 559 -15.21 -25.44 7.10
C ARG A 559 -16.14 -24.49 7.84
N ARG A 560 -16.82 -25.02 8.86
CA ARG A 560 -17.57 -24.21 9.83
C ARG A 560 -16.62 -23.14 10.43
N PRO A 561 -16.95 -21.84 10.35
CA PRO A 561 -16.11 -20.80 10.95
C PRO A 561 -15.88 -21.05 12.43
N ARG A 562 -14.63 -20.86 12.87
CA ARG A 562 -14.25 -20.91 14.29
C ARG A 562 -14.32 -19.55 14.98
N PHE A 563 -14.55 -18.49 14.21
CA PHE A 563 -14.62 -17.13 14.70
C PHE A 563 -15.99 -16.50 14.49
N THR A 564 -16.34 -15.57 15.37
CA THR A 564 -17.48 -14.67 15.28
C THR A 564 -16.93 -13.24 15.12
N PRO A 565 -17.19 -12.55 14.00
CA PRO A 565 -16.76 -11.18 13.81
C PRO A 565 -17.58 -10.22 14.67
N VAL A 566 -16.89 -9.26 15.30
CA VAL A 566 -17.46 -8.12 16.01
C VAL A 566 -17.06 -6.86 15.25
N ILE A 567 -18.04 -6.15 14.72
CA ILE A 567 -17.86 -5.05 13.77
C ILE A 567 -18.26 -3.75 14.45
N PHE A 568 -17.32 -2.82 14.46
CA PHE A 568 -17.53 -1.43 14.90
C PHE A 568 -17.26 -0.49 13.73
N HIS A 569 -17.77 0.73 13.79
CA HIS A 569 -17.42 1.76 12.83
C HIS A 569 -16.32 2.65 13.40
N ASN A 570 -15.15 2.67 12.75
CA ASN A 570 -13.97 3.41 13.21
C ASN A 570 -13.34 2.86 14.51
N LEU A 571 -13.43 1.54 14.71
CA LEU A 571 -12.94 0.80 15.88
C LEU A 571 -11.53 1.22 16.32
N ALA A 572 -10.60 1.25 15.36
CA ALA A 572 -9.17 1.38 15.63
C ALA A 572 -8.77 2.76 16.16
N ASN A 573 -9.65 3.76 16.03
CA ASN A 573 -9.39 5.13 16.46
C ASN A 573 -10.16 5.52 17.72
N TYR A 574 -11.17 4.76 18.14
CA TYR A 574 -12.05 5.13 19.25
C TYR A 574 -12.39 3.93 20.16
N ASP A 575 -13.39 3.13 19.80
CA ASP A 575 -14.00 2.13 20.70
C ASP A 575 -13.01 1.10 21.23
N ALA A 576 -12.01 0.71 20.42
CA ALA A 576 -11.01 -0.26 20.86
C ALA A 576 -10.30 0.21 22.13
N HIS A 577 -9.99 1.51 22.25
CA HIS A 577 -9.29 2.05 23.40
C HIS A 577 -10.10 1.97 24.71
N LEU A 578 -11.43 1.84 24.60
CA LEU A 578 -12.35 1.76 25.75
C LEU A 578 -12.30 0.40 26.43
N PHE A 579 -12.20 -0.70 25.67
CA PHE A 579 -12.35 -2.06 26.22
C PHE A 579 -11.18 -3.02 25.94
N ILE A 580 -10.19 -2.65 25.12
CA ILE A 580 -9.10 -3.58 24.75
C ILE A 580 -8.29 -4.07 25.96
N LYS A 581 -8.16 -3.27 27.01
CA LYS A 581 -7.50 -3.67 28.27
C LYS A 581 -8.32 -4.72 29.01
N ASN A 582 -9.64 -4.60 29.01
CA ASN A 582 -10.56 -5.53 29.65
C ASN A 582 -10.56 -6.92 29.00
N LEU A 583 -10.18 -7.03 27.73
CA LEU A 583 -9.98 -8.34 27.09
C LEU A 583 -8.87 -9.17 27.74
N GLY A 584 -7.89 -8.52 28.39
CA GLY A 584 -6.80 -9.18 29.10
C GLY A 584 -7.15 -9.60 30.53
N VAL A 585 -8.32 -9.20 31.04
CA VAL A 585 -8.78 -9.56 32.40
C VAL A 585 -9.26 -11.01 32.45
N THR A 586 -9.92 -11.47 31.39
CA THR A 586 -10.41 -12.85 31.29
C THR A 586 -9.34 -13.77 30.70
N GLU A 587 -9.35 -15.04 31.09
CA GLU A 587 -8.45 -16.05 30.53
C GLU A 587 -8.66 -16.22 29.01
N GLY A 588 -7.60 -16.58 28.29
CA GLY A 588 -7.62 -16.83 26.86
C GLY A 588 -6.72 -15.91 26.05
N ASP A 589 -6.11 -16.48 25.01
CA ASP A 589 -5.10 -15.81 24.21
C ASP A 589 -5.69 -14.68 23.37
N ILE A 590 -4.92 -13.61 23.20
CA ILE A 590 -5.25 -12.49 22.32
C ILE A 590 -4.23 -12.45 21.19
N ASP A 591 -4.70 -12.63 19.96
CA ASP A 591 -3.90 -12.42 18.76
C ASP A 591 -4.19 -11.04 18.19
N CYS A 592 -3.19 -10.26 17.80
CA CYS A 592 -3.39 -8.95 17.20
C CYS A 592 -2.56 -8.75 15.92
N ILE A 593 -3.11 -7.95 15.02
CA ILE A 593 -2.41 -7.42 13.84
C ILE A 593 -2.21 -5.93 14.11
N PRO A 594 -1.06 -5.52 14.66
CA PRO A 594 -0.81 -4.11 14.95
C PRO A 594 -0.57 -3.31 13.67
N ASN A 595 -1.02 -2.05 13.66
CA ASN A 595 -0.61 -1.06 12.66
C ASN A 595 0.53 -0.19 13.20
N ASN A 596 0.41 0.23 14.45
CA ASN A 596 1.45 0.88 15.24
C ASN A 596 1.22 0.57 16.74
N GLU A 597 1.97 1.21 17.64
CA GLU A 597 1.90 0.94 19.08
C GLU A 597 0.53 1.26 19.72
N GLU A 598 -0.29 2.11 19.08
CA GLU A 598 -1.59 2.54 19.62
C GLU A 598 -2.77 1.93 18.85
N LYS A 599 -2.63 1.70 17.54
CA LYS A 599 -3.70 1.33 16.63
C LYS A 599 -3.51 -0.09 16.10
N TYR A 600 -4.58 -0.87 16.17
CA TYR A 600 -4.62 -2.25 15.69
C TYR A 600 -5.49 -2.36 14.44
N ILE A 601 -5.05 -3.14 13.44
CA ILE A 601 -5.83 -3.42 12.23
C ILE A 601 -7.00 -4.35 12.57
N SER A 602 -6.72 -5.39 13.34
CA SER A 602 -7.69 -6.34 13.87
C SER A 602 -7.06 -7.04 15.07
N PHE A 603 -7.87 -7.43 16.03
CA PHE A 603 -7.46 -8.27 17.16
C PHE A 603 -8.51 -9.35 17.41
N THR A 604 -8.08 -10.47 17.94
CA THR A 604 -8.89 -11.67 18.14
C THR A 604 -8.71 -12.19 19.56
N LYS A 605 -9.81 -12.37 20.29
CA LYS A 605 -9.81 -13.03 21.61
C LYS A 605 -10.24 -14.48 21.45
N LYS A 606 -9.44 -15.43 21.95
CA LYS A 606 -9.80 -16.85 22.01
C LYS A 606 -10.53 -17.13 23.32
N ILE A 607 -11.72 -17.73 23.23
CA ILE A 607 -12.59 -18.09 24.34
C ILE A 607 -12.74 -19.60 24.37
N VAL A 608 -12.49 -20.20 25.52
CA VAL A 608 -12.79 -21.62 25.76
C VAL A 608 -14.30 -21.77 25.93
N VAL A 609 -14.91 -22.61 25.09
CA VAL A 609 -16.37 -22.83 25.07
C VAL A 609 -16.78 -24.23 25.51
N ASP A 610 -15.87 -25.19 25.46
CA ASP A 610 -16.07 -26.58 25.87
C ASP A 610 -14.70 -27.23 26.12
N THR A 611 -14.67 -28.35 26.86
CA THR A 611 -13.46 -29.13 27.13
C THR A 611 -13.83 -30.60 27.06
N PHE A 612 -13.10 -31.39 26.28
CA PHE A 612 -13.31 -32.83 26.20
C PHE A 612 -12.03 -33.60 26.48
N PHE A 613 -12.14 -34.81 27.00
CA PHE A 613 -11.00 -35.68 27.24
C PHE A 613 -10.64 -36.47 25.98
N ASP A 614 -9.42 -36.30 25.47
CA ASP A 614 -8.90 -37.09 24.36
C ASP A 614 -8.21 -38.34 24.90
N GLU A 615 -8.89 -39.49 24.82
CA GLU A 615 -8.38 -40.79 25.28
C GLU A 615 -7.07 -41.18 24.58
N LYS A 616 -6.81 -40.73 23.35
CA LYS A 616 -5.58 -41.06 22.62
C LYS A 616 -4.38 -40.27 23.12
N LYS A 617 -4.61 -39.04 23.56
CA LYS A 617 -3.58 -38.14 24.09
C LYS A 617 -3.49 -38.12 25.61
N ASN A 618 -4.47 -38.73 26.29
CA ASN A 618 -4.61 -38.77 27.74
C ASN A 618 -4.59 -37.35 28.36
N GLU A 619 -5.23 -36.39 27.69
CA GLU A 619 -5.28 -34.98 28.09
C GLU A 619 -6.67 -34.38 27.82
N ASN A 620 -7.01 -33.34 28.60
CA ASN A 620 -8.17 -32.51 28.33
C ASN A 620 -7.85 -31.52 27.21
N VAL A 621 -8.65 -31.52 26.16
CA VAL A 621 -8.52 -30.63 25.01
C VAL A 621 -9.62 -29.57 25.05
N ASP A 622 -9.21 -28.31 25.14
CA ASP A 622 -10.12 -27.16 25.11
C ASP A 622 -10.60 -26.85 23.69
N VAL A 623 -11.91 -26.77 23.53
CA VAL A 623 -12.56 -26.25 22.33
C VAL A 623 -12.58 -24.73 22.45
N LYS A 624 -11.77 -24.06 21.62
CA LYS A 624 -11.69 -22.61 21.54
C LYS A 624 -12.55 -22.05 20.40
N ARG A 625 -13.22 -20.92 20.64
CA ARG A 625 -13.86 -20.04 19.63
C ARG A 625 -13.22 -18.66 19.65
N GLU A 626 -13.21 -18.00 18.52
CA GLU A 626 -12.55 -16.70 18.35
C GLU A 626 -13.58 -15.57 18.25
N LEU A 627 -13.40 -14.48 19.01
CA LEU A 627 -14.04 -13.19 18.73
C LEU A 627 -13.07 -12.34 17.94
N ARG A 628 -13.41 -12.00 16.70
CA ARG A 628 -12.54 -11.22 15.82
C ARG A 628 -13.09 -9.81 15.65
N PHE A 629 -12.37 -8.82 16.15
CA PHE A 629 -12.78 -7.43 16.09
C PHE A 629 -12.32 -6.79 14.77
N ILE A 630 -13.26 -6.14 14.09
CA ILE A 630 -13.11 -5.63 12.72
C ILE A 630 -13.59 -4.18 12.67
N ASP A 631 -12.78 -3.33 12.04
CA ASP A 631 -13.14 -1.95 11.76
C ASP A 631 -13.82 -1.82 10.38
N SER A 632 -15.12 -1.49 10.37
CA SER A 632 -15.87 -1.30 9.12
C SER A 632 -15.39 -0.11 8.30
N PHE A 633 -14.79 0.91 8.92
CA PHE A 633 -14.30 2.10 8.23
C PHE A 633 -13.14 1.78 7.28
N LYS A 634 -12.39 0.70 7.53
CA LYS A 634 -11.33 0.20 6.64
C LYS A 634 -11.88 -0.35 5.31
N PHE A 635 -13.15 -0.74 5.28
CA PHE A 635 -13.82 -1.22 4.07
C PHE A 635 -14.64 -0.12 3.40
N MET A 636 -15.22 0.77 4.21
CA MET A 636 -16.07 1.87 3.77
C MET A 636 -15.58 3.17 4.44
N ALA A 637 -14.57 3.81 3.83
CA ALA A 637 -13.90 4.99 4.36
C ALA A 637 -14.74 6.27 4.23
N SER A 638 -15.94 6.27 4.81
CA SER A 638 -16.90 7.38 4.84
C SER A 638 -17.68 7.33 6.15
N LYS A 639 -18.28 8.45 6.54
CA LYS A 639 -19.08 8.54 7.77
C LYS A 639 -20.32 7.66 7.67
N LEU A 640 -20.75 7.06 8.77
CA LEU A 640 -21.98 6.27 8.83
C LEU A 640 -23.19 7.04 8.28
N GLU A 641 -23.30 8.34 8.60
CA GLU A 641 -24.36 9.21 8.08
C GLU A 641 -24.41 9.23 6.53
N ASP A 642 -23.26 9.39 5.87
CA ASP A 642 -23.17 9.41 4.41
C ASP A 642 -23.49 8.04 3.80
N LEU A 643 -23.05 6.96 4.47
CA LEU A 643 -23.33 5.60 4.05
C LEU A 643 -24.83 5.29 4.13
N VAL A 644 -25.50 5.71 5.21
CA VAL A 644 -26.95 5.55 5.38
C VAL A 644 -27.71 6.38 4.36
N LYS A 645 -27.35 7.66 4.16
CA LYS A 645 -27.96 8.51 3.11
C LYS A 645 -27.85 7.87 1.72
N ASN A 646 -26.70 7.30 1.39
CA ASN A 646 -26.49 6.61 0.12
C ASN A 646 -27.31 5.31 0.01
N LEU A 647 -27.43 4.57 1.11
CA LEU A 647 -28.24 3.36 1.16
C LEU A 647 -29.71 3.71 0.91
N VAL A 648 -30.29 4.60 1.71
CA VAL A 648 -31.71 5.02 1.64
C VAL A 648 -32.08 5.59 0.27
N LYS A 649 -31.18 6.37 -0.36
CA LYS A 649 -31.39 6.90 -1.72
C LYS A 649 -31.51 5.81 -2.78
N LYS A 650 -30.74 4.72 -2.67
CA LYS A 650 -30.74 3.63 -3.66
C LYS A 650 -31.76 2.55 -3.35
N ASP A 651 -31.93 2.29 -2.06
CA ASP A 651 -32.75 1.24 -1.51
C ASP A 651 -33.35 1.74 -0.20
N ASN A 652 -34.64 2.04 -0.24
CA ASN A 652 -35.36 2.59 0.91
C ASN A 652 -35.66 1.52 1.99
N THR A 653 -35.08 0.32 1.88
CA THR A 653 -35.29 -0.78 2.82
C THR A 653 -34.14 -0.89 3.82
N LEU A 654 -34.46 -0.66 5.09
CA LEU A 654 -33.60 -0.92 6.23
C LEU A 654 -34.09 -2.20 6.92
N GLU A 655 -33.58 -3.35 6.52
CA GLU A 655 -34.07 -4.67 6.95
C GLU A 655 -33.96 -4.87 8.47
N ASN A 656 -32.82 -4.52 9.06
CA ASN A 656 -32.55 -4.72 10.49
C ASN A 656 -33.20 -3.61 11.33
N THR A 657 -33.15 -2.35 10.88
CA THR A 657 -33.82 -1.24 11.58
C THR A 657 -35.34 -1.38 11.54
N GLY A 658 -35.90 -1.76 10.39
CA GLY A 658 -37.33 -1.96 10.17
C GLY A 658 -37.93 -3.14 10.96
N LYS A 659 -37.09 -4.02 11.51
CA LYS A 659 -37.52 -5.09 12.42
C LYS A 659 -37.96 -4.57 13.79
N TYR A 660 -37.32 -3.51 14.27
CA TYR A 660 -37.57 -2.95 15.59
C TYR A 660 -38.45 -1.70 15.55
N HIS A 661 -38.46 -0.99 14.43
CA HIS A 661 -39.19 0.27 14.26
C HIS A 661 -40.03 0.24 12.99
N THR A 662 -41.28 0.71 13.07
CA THR A 662 -42.22 0.73 11.95
C THR A 662 -42.93 2.09 11.84
N GLY A 663 -43.46 2.40 10.66
CA GLY A 663 -44.22 3.64 10.43
C GLY A 663 -43.37 4.90 10.62
N GLU A 664 -43.94 5.93 11.26
CA GLU A 664 -43.23 7.21 11.47
C GLU A 664 -41.91 7.05 12.23
N LYS A 665 -41.83 6.12 13.18
CA LYS A 665 -40.60 5.84 13.94
C LYS A 665 -39.47 5.37 13.03
N LEU A 666 -39.76 4.53 12.04
CA LEU A 666 -38.76 4.06 11.07
C LEU A 666 -38.30 5.20 10.15
N GLU A 667 -39.22 6.05 9.68
CA GLU A 667 -38.86 7.18 8.83
C GLU A 667 -37.93 8.17 9.53
N LEU A 668 -38.10 8.37 10.85
CA LEU A 668 -37.18 9.17 11.64
C LEU A 668 -35.79 8.55 11.75
N LEU A 669 -35.68 7.22 11.82
CA LEU A 669 -34.42 6.49 11.97
C LEU A 669 -33.70 6.19 10.64
N LYS A 670 -34.19 6.69 9.50
CA LYS A 670 -33.51 6.57 8.19
C LYS A 670 -32.32 7.51 8.01
N ARG A 671 -31.92 8.20 9.06
CA ARG A 671 -30.70 9.02 9.14
C ARG A 671 -30.03 8.77 10.48
N LYS A 672 -28.74 9.08 10.54
CA LYS A 672 -28.04 9.16 11.83
C LYS A 672 -28.64 10.29 12.67
N GLY A 673 -28.84 10.03 13.96
CA GLY A 673 -29.32 11.01 14.93
C GLY A 673 -28.25 12.05 15.27
N GLU A 674 -28.66 13.12 15.94
CA GLU A 674 -27.74 14.11 16.50
C GLU A 674 -27.39 13.73 17.95
N PHE A 675 -26.21 14.08 18.46
CA PHE A 675 -25.88 13.85 19.87
C PHE A 675 -25.06 15.00 20.49
N PRO A 676 -25.41 15.50 21.69
CA PRO A 676 -24.73 16.62 22.33
C PRO A 676 -23.50 16.17 23.14
N TYR A 677 -22.45 15.75 22.44
CA TYR A 677 -21.25 15.12 23.04
C TYR A 677 -20.56 15.97 24.12
N GLU A 678 -20.35 17.27 23.90
CA GLU A 678 -19.64 18.13 24.86
C GLU A 678 -20.49 18.49 26.08
N TRP A 679 -21.80 18.62 25.89
CA TRP A 679 -22.71 18.80 27.01
C TRP A 679 -22.82 17.53 27.86
N PHE A 680 -22.64 16.35 27.28
CA PHE A 680 -22.79 15.08 28.00
C PHE A 680 -21.50 14.70 28.76
N ASP A 681 -21.23 15.45 29.83
CA ASP A 681 -20.01 15.38 30.66
C ASP A 681 -20.19 14.71 32.04
N SER A 682 -21.42 14.32 32.40
CA SER A 682 -21.75 13.82 33.73
C SER A 682 -22.83 12.74 33.66
N TYR A 683 -22.71 11.74 34.55
CA TYR A 683 -23.66 10.64 34.66
C TYR A 683 -25.07 11.15 35.01
N HIS A 684 -25.18 12.18 35.85
CA HIS A 684 -26.47 12.74 36.27
C HIS A 684 -27.30 13.31 35.11
N LYS A 685 -26.66 13.69 33.99
CA LYS A 685 -27.35 14.20 32.81
C LYS A 685 -28.23 13.16 32.11
N LEU A 686 -28.07 11.87 32.45
CA LEU A 686 -28.95 10.80 31.97
C LEU A 686 -30.38 10.96 32.49
N ASP A 687 -30.54 11.53 33.68
CA ASP A 687 -31.85 11.60 34.35
C ASP A 687 -32.59 12.92 34.06
N GLU A 688 -31.99 13.79 33.24
CA GLU A 688 -32.61 15.03 32.74
C GLU A 688 -33.86 14.73 31.91
N THR A 689 -34.92 15.51 32.12
CA THR A 689 -36.24 15.28 31.50
C THR A 689 -36.45 16.04 30.20
N GLU A 690 -35.44 16.77 29.73
CA GLU A 690 -35.50 17.57 28.50
C GLU A 690 -34.19 17.49 27.71
N LEU A 691 -34.26 17.79 26.42
CA LEU A 691 -33.07 17.94 25.59
C LEU A 691 -32.35 19.26 25.93
N PRO A 692 -31.01 19.29 25.86
CA PRO A 692 -30.27 20.52 26.08
C PRO A 692 -30.59 21.56 24.98
N PRO A 693 -30.54 22.86 25.32
CA PRO A 693 -30.78 23.93 24.36
C PRO A 693 -29.69 23.94 23.27
N SER A 694 -30.02 24.41 22.06
CA SER A 694 -29.20 24.28 20.84
C SER A 694 -27.76 24.80 20.99
N GLU A 695 -27.51 25.78 21.87
CA GLU A 695 -26.19 26.35 22.13
C GLU A 695 -25.23 25.34 22.78
N LYS A 696 -25.77 24.33 23.48
CA LYS A 696 -25.00 23.29 24.15
C LYS A 696 -24.66 22.09 23.26
N TRP A 697 -25.01 22.14 21.98
CA TRP A 697 -24.72 21.08 20.99
C TRP A 697 -23.45 21.35 20.19
N PHE A 698 -22.63 22.33 20.59
CA PHE A 698 -21.35 22.58 19.95
C PHE A 698 -20.43 21.35 20.09
N SER A 699 -19.69 21.06 19.02
CA SER A 699 -18.65 20.02 19.02
C SER A 699 -17.35 20.60 18.50
N SER A 700 -16.31 20.59 19.34
CA SER A 700 -14.95 20.97 18.98
C SER A 700 -14.35 20.08 17.88
N LEU A 701 -14.84 18.85 17.73
CA LEU A 701 -14.39 17.93 16.67
C LEU A 701 -14.91 18.34 15.29
N SER A 702 -16.18 18.77 15.21
CA SER A 702 -16.78 19.22 13.94
C SER A 702 -16.58 20.71 13.67
N GLY A 703 -16.34 21.50 14.73
CA GLY A 703 -16.21 22.96 14.68
C GLY A 703 -17.55 23.69 14.50
N HIS A 704 -18.68 23.00 14.62
CA HIS A 704 -20.02 23.60 14.47
C HIS A 704 -21.02 22.98 15.45
N GLY A 705 -22.09 23.74 15.76
CA GLY A 705 -23.22 23.26 16.56
C GLY A 705 -24.23 22.46 15.74
N ILE A 706 -25.35 22.12 16.38
CA ILE A 706 -26.50 21.49 15.73
C ILE A 706 -27.15 22.45 14.72
N THR A 707 -27.61 21.92 13.59
CA THR A 707 -28.36 22.67 12.59
C THR A 707 -29.83 22.82 13.01
N GLU A 708 -30.55 23.81 12.48
CA GLU A 708 -32.00 23.96 12.73
C GLU A 708 -32.78 22.69 12.36
N GLU A 709 -32.44 22.07 11.22
CA GLU A 709 -33.01 20.79 10.79
C GLU A 709 -32.71 19.67 11.78
N GLY A 710 -31.48 19.57 12.28
CA GLY A 710 -31.07 18.56 13.27
C GLY A 710 -31.76 18.75 14.62
N SER A 711 -31.94 20.00 15.06
CA SER A 711 -32.64 20.33 16.30
C SER A 711 -34.13 20.00 16.20
N CYS A 712 -34.79 20.41 15.11
CA CYS A 712 -36.19 20.07 14.84
C CYS A 712 -36.38 18.54 14.79
N HIS A 713 -35.46 17.83 14.13
CA HIS A 713 -35.47 16.38 14.06
C HIS A 713 -35.35 15.73 15.45
N SER A 714 -34.40 16.18 16.28
CA SER A 714 -34.16 15.63 17.62
C SER A 714 -35.37 15.83 18.55
N HIS A 715 -36.01 17.00 18.51
CA HIS A 715 -37.26 17.26 19.24
C HIS A 715 -38.43 16.41 18.72
N LYS A 716 -38.50 16.19 17.40
CA LYS A 716 -39.50 15.30 16.80
C LYS A 716 -39.28 13.85 17.25
N VAL A 717 -38.05 13.36 17.26
CA VAL A 717 -37.69 12.03 17.79
C VAL A 717 -38.09 11.91 19.26
N TRP A 718 -37.71 12.89 20.09
CA TRP A 718 -38.08 12.92 21.51
C TRP A 718 -39.59 12.78 21.72
N LYS A 719 -40.38 13.54 20.95
CA LYS A 719 -41.85 13.53 21.03
C LYS A 719 -42.46 12.22 20.49
N THR A 720 -42.05 11.77 19.30
CA THR A 720 -42.62 10.58 18.64
C THR A 720 -42.29 9.28 19.37
N PHE A 721 -41.18 9.24 20.10
CA PHE A 721 -40.80 8.09 20.93
C PHE A 721 -41.26 8.22 22.39
N GLU A 722 -41.99 9.28 22.75
CA GLU A 722 -42.54 9.52 24.09
C GLU A 722 -41.47 9.42 25.20
N MET A 723 -40.29 10.00 24.93
CA MET A 723 -39.14 9.92 25.82
C MET A 723 -39.37 10.70 27.11
N LYS A 724 -38.96 10.13 28.25
CA LYS A 724 -39.09 10.75 29.57
C LYS A 724 -37.79 11.35 30.06
N THR A 725 -36.67 10.71 29.71
CA THR A 725 -35.35 11.07 30.20
C THR A 725 -34.32 11.05 29.08
N PHE A 726 -33.20 11.75 29.25
CA PHE A 726 -32.09 11.72 28.31
C PHE A 726 -31.50 10.30 28.17
N ARG A 727 -31.64 9.46 29.20
CA ARG A 727 -31.33 8.03 29.16
C ARG A 727 -32.12 7.28 28.08
N ASP A 728 -33.38 7.63 27.85
CA ASP A 728 -34.20 7.03 26.79
C ASP A 728 -33.69 7.47 25.40
N TYR A 729 -33.31 8.74 25.28
CA TYR A 729 -32.70 9.29 24.06
C TYR A 729 -31.37 8.62 23.73
N LEU A 730 -30.47 8.50 24.71
CA LEU A 730 -29.17 7.83 24.55
C LEU A 730 -29.33 6.36 24.13
N LYS A 731 -30.28 5.63 24.73
CA LYS A 731 -30.56 4.24 24.37
C LYS A 731 -30.99 4.13 22.91
N LEU A 732 -31.91 4.98 22.46
CA LEU A 732 -32.36 4.99 21.07
C LEU A 732 -31.24 5.40 20.11
N TYR A 733 -30.43 6.40 20.50
CA TYR A 733 -29.29 6.88 19.71
C TYR A 733 -28.31 5.74 19.41
N ASN A 734 -27.78 5.11 20.46
CA ASN A 734 -26.82 4.01 20.35
C ASN A 734 -27.43 2.79 19.64
N GLU A 735 -28.70 2.48 19.92
CA GLU A 735 -29.45 1.46 19.18
C GLU A 735 -29.50 1.75 17.68
N SER A 736 -29.86 2.96 17.31
CA SER A 736 -30.05 3.35 15.91
C SER A 736 -28.74 3.25 15.13
N ASP A 737 -27.62 3.69 15.71
CA ASP A 737 -26.31 3.63 15.09
C ASP A 737 -25.85 2.20 14.82
N VAL A 738 -26.06 1.28 15.77
CA VAL A 738 -25.73 -0.15 15.59
C VAL A 738 -26.62 -0.82 14.52
N LEU A 739 -27.92 -0.54 14.51
CA LEU A 739 -28.83 -1.11 13.51
C LEU A 739 -28.56 -0.57 12.10
N LEU A 740 -28.29 0.73 11.98
CA LEU A 740 -27.89 1.37 10.73
C LEU A 740 -26.56 0.82 10.21
N LEU A 741 -25.57 0.63 11.10
CA LEU A 741 -24.31 -0.02 10.75
C LEU A 741 -24.53 -1.44 10.23
N ALA A 742 -25.41 -2.22 10.88
CA ALA A 742 -25.76 -3.56 10.43
C ALA A 742 -26.40 -3.54 9.02
N ASP A 743 -27.34 -2.63 8.77
CA ASP A 743 -27.99 -2.48 7.45
C ASP A 743 -26.99 -2.11 6.35
N VAL A 744 -26.14 -1.11 6.61
CA VAL A 744 -25.09 -0.67 5.67
C VAL A 744 -24.11 -1.81 5.38
N PHE A 745 -23.58 -2.47 6.41
CA PHE A 745 -22.55 -3.48 6.25
C PHE A 745 -23.09 -4.76 5.61
N GLU A 746 -24.30 -5.20 5.97
CA GLU A 746 -24.94 -6.35 5.33
C GLU A 746 -25.24 -6.08 3.85
N LYS A 747 -25.68 -4.85 3.50
CA LYS A 747 -25.85 -4.48 2.10
C LYS A 747 -24.52 -4.46 1.35
N PHE A 748 -23.48 -3.89 1.96
CA PHE A 748 -22.13 -3.89 1.41
C PHE A 748 -21.66 -5.32 1.10
N ARG A 749 -21.81 -6.25 2.06
CA ARG A 749 -21.49 -7.68 1.88
C ARG A 749 -22.28 -8.30 0.72
N LYS A 750 -23.60 -8.03 0.62
CA LYS A 750 -24.44 -8.52 -0.49
C LYS A 750 -23.93 -7.99 -1.85
N VAL A 751 -23.53 -6.72 -1.93
CA VAL A 751 -22.99 -6.11 -3.16
C VAL A 751 -21.65 -6.73 -3.54
N CYS A 752 -20.72 -6.90 -2.59
CA CYS A 752 -19.40 -7.50 -2.86
C CYS A 752 -19.45 -8.95 -3.35
N LYS A 753 -20.54 -9.68 -3.05
CA LYS A 753 -20.73 -11.07 -3.51
C LYS A 753 -21.22 -11.18 -4.95
N LYS A 754 -21.86 -10.14 -5.49
CA LYS A 754 -22.32 -10.15 -6.89
C LYS A 754 -21.09 -10.16 -7.80
N LYS A 755 -21.05 -11.08 -8.78
CA LYS A 755 -20.06 -11.01 -9.86
C LYS A 755 -20.23 -9.67 -10.57
N THR A 756 -19.29 -8.76 -10.39
CA THR A 756 -19.19 -7.58 -11.24
C THR A 756 -18.48 -7.98 -12.51
N SER A 757 -19.24 -8.21 -13.59
CA SER A 757 -18.73 -7.89 -14.91
C SER A 757 -18.39 -6.40 -14.86
N LYS A 758 -17.12 -6.04 -15.00
CA LYS A 758 -16.80 -4.64 -15.33
C LYS A 758 -17.32 -4.43 -16.75
N GLY A 759 -18.49 -3.80 -16.84
CA GLY A 759 -19.07 -3.33 -18.09
C GLY A 759 -18.17 -2.33 -18.79
#